data_AF-A0A9D4UDU5-F1
#
_entry.id   AF-A0A9D4UDU5-F1
#
_cell.length_a   1.000
_cell.length_b   1.000
_cell.length_c   1.000
_cell.angle_alpha   90.00
_cell.angle_beta   90.00
_cell.angle_gamma   90.00
#
_symmetry.space_group_name_H-M   'P 1'
#
loop_
_entity.id
_entity.type
_entity.pdbx_description
1 polymer ?
#
loop_
_entity_poly.entity_id
_entity_poly.type
_entity_poly.pdbx_seq_one_letter_code
_entity_poly.pdbx_strand_id
1 'polypeptide(L)'
;MLKLTIKQHGAPDEGDGPAHDCASLDEHGWSSLIQQCIDEDLSSIAFLVSRDLLQQKSSFFRSLLGGDFRESVENHVSIAWDPATFCCLLECLYSEKLHIPCDMECFLEGILFFGVETAMISLTERIGERELVKWAPKLWNLAKGLGQYSVAEACIKAFAINFEDEVKKSNFANLAFQFLVACMEHKQLTITSELFLCEAILKWISCKQKMEACSIKMLPLCNVPLSKNYNIKHSGDNSLGYQEDYFIDSDETISNIFHKVKILLLPLDYITGILYGSLPASMFRVKATELTAYEKLFCLHEEIDGKTIRQLQAAHGNDLTLRITKHTKTLDLSGCHQITAAVLFLSLMQLGSKHGISDLKLYSKLEAEVLKIVRGEMITSNSFDQDLCKKLMVESLFEVNLQRCWRLNQSALASWLCVGCPNLKLLDISHCPQLDFSILSQISLSCKSLEKVKMQLYFNRFFVKSKILQDGVSCANHSLSRDMDSIPLCGCLPSLTSLSLEGRSSLKDSHLDLLARCCINLTAINLGGCFELTDRGLAKFLARFKSLTMLEVAYTAFGELSVNALLCEAVAVPSQPSENLCSLEMRHDASIGNCILTALNLEGCSRVNNISISRLLKKTPFLKYLNLGYMRVDDSTLLSFGGTLLKKLNLRETEVTECSVAHILKWNQQLENLSVQGCKSISVSSALETAVAAHEDCASNMLKGSSLKHLALGWGFTDSVLKAWKSSLWCLQSLSLGLGGRISEGLLNTLFASSPHLEDLSLTFQMVSDTSLVSLLKNLPMLWSLELHHCLGDVSREIICSMPTTLTKLCLERGFAWMTDGDIELLSSSCKALTNVAFTGCPLLTPKSLRMMCKNWQGVTNFVLKECGTMTLDGGCCLFVCKALQQLTLRHSGPGLSKDFAECAHVELCLDICDSKDGGFNSIKADKKRSLVLLRFTRCTTLRNGFMGFTRQHYKDSVFIQWLDNQERSVVINEGL
;
A
#
# COMPACT_ATOMS: atom_id res chain seq x y z
N MET A 1 11.48 42.16 33.11
CA MET A 1 11.09 42.47 34.51
C MET A 1 9.59 42.70 34.58
N LEU A 2 8.87 41.79 35.20
CA LEU A 2 7.41 41.81 35.34
C LEU A 2 7.04 42.63 36.58
N LYS A 3 6.09 43.57 36.46
CA LYS A 3 5.53 44.32 37.59
C LYS A 3 4.12 43.82 37.88
N LEU A 4 3.89 43.32 39.08
CA LEU A 4 2.57 42.89 39.55
C LEU A 4 2.00 43.95 40.48
N THR A 5 0.88 44.56 40.13
CA THR A 5 0.08 45.40 41.03
C THR A 5 -0.97 44.51 41.69
N ILE A 6 -0.92 44.40 43.01
CA ILE A 6 -1.72 43.44 43.79
C ILE A 6 -2.97 44.15 44.34
N LYS A 7 -4.16 43.73 43.90
CA LYS A 7 -5.43 44.22 44.46
C LYS A 7 -5.62 43.66 45.89
N GLN A 8 -5.69 44.55 46.88
CA GLN A 8 -6.11 44.22 48.25
C GLN A 8 -7.63 44.22 48.38
N HIS A 9 -8.16 43.40 49.28
CA HIS A 9 -9.60 43.27 49.51
C HIS A 9 -10.18 44.60 50.02
N GLY A 10 -10.96 45.30 49.18
CA GLY A 10 -11.74 46.49 49.57
C GLY A 10 -11.09 47.87 49.36
N ALA A 11 -9.95 47.99 48.68
CA ALA A 11 -9.34 49.29 48.36
C ALA A 11 -9.87 49.86 47.01
N PRO A 12 -10.19 51.17 46.92
CA PRO A 12 -10.60 51.81 45.66
C PRO A 12 -9.43 51.92 44.67
N ASP A 13 -9.74 51.91 43.36
CA ASP A 13 -8.78 52.04 42.25
C ASP A 13 -8.05 53.40 42.31
N GLU A 14 -6.92 53.46 43.00
CA GLU A 14 -5.92 54.51 42.76
C GLU A 14 -5.02 54.05 41.62
N GLY A 15 -5.31 54.59 40.44
CA GLY A 15 -4.58 54.31 39.22
C GLY A 15 -3.16 54.84 39.27
N ASP A 16 -2.20 53.98 38.98
CA ASP A 16 -0.90 54.38 38.49
C ASP A 16 -0.41 53.38 37.42
N GLY A 17 -0.47 53.84 36.16
CA GLY A 17 0.08 53.19 34.96
C GLY A 17 -0.87 52.26 34.17
N PRO A 18 -0.57 52.02 32.87
CA PRO A 18 -1.35 51.10 32.04
C PRO A 18 -1.01 49.64 32.42
N ALA A 19 -1.65 49.13 33.48
CA ALA A 19 -1.54 47.72 33.87
C ALA A 19 -2.72 46.91 33.31
N HIS A 20 -2.47 45.70 32.82
CA HIS A 20 -3.53 44.83 32.29
C HIS A 20 -4.30 44.16 33.44
N ASP A 21 -5.61 44.41 33.55
CA ASP A 21 -6.49 43.77 34.56
C ASP A 21 -6.84 42.34 34.18
N CYS A 22 -6.12 41.39 34.80
CA CYS A 22 -6.24 39.96 34.56
C CYS A 22 -7.64 39.40 34.88
N ALA A 23 -8.40 40.05 35.78
CA ALA A 23 -9.75 39.61 36.13
C ALA A 23 -10.81 39.98 35.07
N SER A 24 -10.48 40.92 34.17
CA SER A 24 -11.38 41.45 33.14
C SER A 24 -11.15 40.85 31.74
N LEU A 25 -10.09 40.05 31.56
CA LEU A 25 -9.71 39.48 30.28
C LEU A 25 -10.55 38.24 29.93
N ASP A 26 -11.13 38.25 28.73
CA ASP A 26 -11.74 37.06 28.10
C ASP A 26 -10.70 36.28 27.27
N GLU A 27 -11.10 35.17 26.62
CA GLU A 27 -10.18 34.33 25.83
C GLU A 27 -9.45 35.09 24.72
N HIS A 28 -10.13 36.03 24.05
CA HIS A 28 -9.52 36.85 23.01
C HIS A 28 -8.55 37.87 23.61
N GLY A 29 -8.89 38.44 24.77
CA GLY A 29 -8.01 39.32 25.53
C GLY A 29 -6.70 38.64 25.95
N TRP A 30 -6.78 37.42 26.48
CA TRP A 30 -5.59 36.63 26.82
C TRP A 30 -4.73 36.31 25.59
N SER A 31 -5.35 35.83 24.52
CA SER A 31 -4.63 35.50 23.27
C SER A 31 -3.92 36.72 22.68
N SER A 32 -4.58 37.89 22.66
CA SER A 32 -4.00 39.14 22.18
C SER A 32 -2.83 39.60 23.04
N LEU A 33 -2.94 39.46 24.37
CA LEU A 33 -1.90 39.87 25.30
C LEU A 33 -0.66 38.96 25.23
N ILE A 34 -0.87 37.65 25.08
CA ILE A 34 0.20 36.68 24.87
C ILE A 34 0.93 36.99 23.56
N GLN A 35 0.19 37.24 22.47
CA GLN A 35 0.78 37.59 21.18
C GLN A 35 1.58 38.89 21.24
N GLN A 36 1.07 39.91 21.96
CA GLN A 36 1.80 41.15 22.19
C GLN A 36 3.11 40.94 22.95
N CYS A 37 3.10 40.11 24.01
CA CYS A 37 4.30 39.75 24.74
C CYS A 37 5.36 39.05 23.87
N ILE A 38 4.92 38.28 22.87
CA ILE A 38 5.80 37.56 21.94
C ILE A 38 6.38 38.51 20.88
N ASP A 39 5.54 39.36 20.28
CA ASP A 39 5.91 40.16 19.12
C ASP A 39 6.75 41.42 19.48
N GLU A 40 6.53 41.99 20.66
CA GLU A 40 7.15 43.26 21.07
C GLU A 40 8.43 43.11 21.93
N ASP A 41 8.85 41.87 22.23
CA ASP A 41 10.04 41.53 23.06
C ASP A 41 10.16 42.45 24.30
N LEU A 42 9.03 42.60 25.01
CA LEU A 42 8.83 43.63 26.03
C LEU A 42 9.74 43.39 27.24
N SER A 43 10.69 44.32 27.46
CA SER A 43 11.58 44.27 28.64
C SER A 43 10.87 44.42 29.99
N SER A 44 9.66 45.02 30.01
CA SER A 44 8.82 45.12 31.20
C SER A 44 7.33 45.26 30.88
N ILE A 45 6.48 44.51 31.58
CA ILE A 45 5.02 44.56 31.47
C ILE A 45 4.40 44.61 32.88
N ALA A 46 3.26 45.30 33.02
CA ALA A 46 2.55 45.44 34.29
C ALA A 46 1.21 44.69 34.26
N PHE A 47 0.98 43.83 35.26
CA PHE A 47 -0.27 43.08 35.43
C PHE A 47 -0.95 43.48 36.73
N LEU A 48 -2.27 43.66 36.68
CA LEU A 48 -3.12 43.86 37.84
C LEU A 48 -3.76 42.53 38.23
N VAL A 49 -3.39 42.02 39.42
CA VAL A 49 -3.64 40.64 39.86
C VAL A 49 -4.30 40.57 41.25
N SER A 50 -5.07 39.51 41.50
CA SER A 50 -5.78 39.27 42.76
C SER A 50 -4.88 38.56 43.76
N ARG A 51 -4.74 39.16 44.96
CA ARG A 51 -3.94 38.58 46.06
C ARG A 51 -4.45 37.20 46.47
N ASP A 52 -5.75 37.09 46.71
CA ASP A 52 -6.37 35.87 47.22
C ASP A 52 -6.24 34.72 46.22
N LEU A 53 -6.44 34.99 44.93
CA LEU A 53 -6.32 33.98 43.88
C LEU A 53 -4.89 33.46 43.76
N LEU A 54 -3.89 34.35 43.78
CA LEU A 54 -2.48 33.97 43.72
C LEU A 54 -2.07 33.13 44.94
N GLN A 55 -2.45 33.55 46.16
CA GLN A 55 -2.15 32.79 47.38
C GLN A 55 -2.87 31.44 47.41
N GLN A 56 -4.08 31.36 46.85
CA GLN A 56 -4.84 30.12 46.79
C GLN A 56 -4.21 29.13 45.80
N LYS A 57 -3.87 29.59 44.59
CA LYS A 57 -3.48 28.71 43.47
C LYS A 57 -1.97 28.57 43.22
N SER A 58 -1.11 29.35 43.91
CA SER A 58 0.35 29.25 43.81
C SER A 58 1.01 29.18 45.19
N SER A 59 1.85 28.15 45.41
CA SER A 59 2.60 28.02 46.67
C SER A 59 3.69 29.08 46.83
N PHE A 60 4.27 29.54 45.71
CA PHE A 60 5.23 30.66 45.71
C PHE A 60 4.58 31.93 46.23
N PHE A 61 3.45 32.34 45.64
CA PHE A 61 2.75 33.56 46.05
C PHE A 61 2.11 33.44 47.44
N ARG A 62 1.69 32.23 47.84
CA ARG A 62 1.26 31.98 49.22
C ARG A 62 2.37 32.28 50.23
N SER A 63 3.59 31.88 49.92
CA SER A 63 4.76 32.13 50.78
C SER A 63 5.18 33.60 50.73
N LEU A 64 5.28 34.18 49.53
CA LEU A 64 5.73 35.55 49.31
C LEU A 64 4.77 36.60 49.88
N LEU A 65 3.46 36.40 49.70
CA LEU A 65 2.43 37.38 50.08
C LEU A 65 1.77 37.08 51.42
N GLY A 66 1.92 35.86 51.95
CA GLY A 66 1.24 35.39 53.16
C GLY A 66 2.13 35.27 54.40
N GLY A 67 3.44 35.49 54.28
CA GLY A 67 4.41 35.39 55.38
C GLY A 67 5.01 36.73 55.82
N ASP A 68 6.10 36.69 56.58
CA ASP A 68 6.82 37.87 57.12
C ASP A 68 7.73 38.57 56.09
N PHE A 69 7.63 38.21 54.82
CA PHE A 69 8.39 38.84 53.75
C PHE A 69 7.96 40.30 53.57
N ARG A 70 8.88 41.17 53.16
CA ARG A 70 8.60 42.60 52.95
C ARG A 70 7.51 42.80 51.88
N GLU A 71 7.50 41.92 50.90
CA GLU A 71 6.57 41.88 49.78
C GLU A 71 5.12 41.59 50.21
N SER A 72 4.88 41.05 51.42
CA SER A 72 3.53 40.79 51.95
C SER A 72 2.71 42.08 52.20
N VAL A 73 3.41 43.18 52.49
CA VAL A 73 2.81 44.50 52.74
C VAL A 73 2.92 45.44 51.53
N GLU A 74 3.62 45.04 50.47
CA GLU A 74 3.76 45.86 49.26
C GLU A 74 2.58 45.64 48.29
N ASN A 75 2.16 46.73 47.64
CA ASN A 75 1.13 46.71 46.60
C ASN A 75 1.70 46.43 45.21
N HIS A 76 3.03 46.47 45.07
CA HIS A 76 3.73 46.16 43.83
C HIS A 76 4.85 45.15 44.09
N VAL A 77 4.88 44.08 43.29
CA VAL A 77 5.94 43.06 43.33
C VAL A 77 6.60 42.97 41.97
N SER A 78 7.93 42.96 41.93
CA SER A 78 8.68 42.80 40.69
C SER A 78 9.27 41.40 40.59
N ILE A 79 9.05 40.72 39.46
CA ILE A 79 9.53 39.36 39.21
C ILE A 79 10.36 39.33 37.93
N ALA A 80 11.53 38.72 37.99
CA ALA A 80 12.36 38.47 36.83
C ALA A 80 11.97 37.13 36.18
N TRP A 81 11.11 37.17 35.16
CA TRP A 81 10.74 36.00 34.35
C TRP A 81 10.38 36.43 32.92
N ASP A 82 10.29 35.46 32.01
CA ASP A 82 9.80 35.66 30.65
C ASP A 82 8.32 36.14 30.66
N PRO A 83 8.00 37.31 30.05
CA PRO A 83 6.65 37.86 30.06
C PRO A 83 5.59 36.97 29.42
N ALA A 84 5.91 36.34 28.29
CA ALA A 84 4.96 35.50 27.56
C ALA A 84 4.60 34.24 28.36
N THR A 85 5.62 33.57 28.92
CA THR A 85 5.47 32.40 29.78
C THR A 85 4.68 32.72 31.03
N PHE A 86 4.99 33.84 31.70
CA PHE A 86 4.27 34.25 32.90
C PHE A 86 2.82 34.65 32.62
N CYS A 87 2.55 35.26 31.46
CA CYS A 87 1.19 35.56 31.01
C CYS A 87 0.37 34.27 30.82
N CYS A 88 0.94 33.24 30.20
CA CYS A 88 0.29 31.92 30.05
C CYS A 88 0.00 31.28 31.43
N LEU A 89 0.88 31.45 32.42
CA LEU A 89 0.65 30.97 33.78
C LEU A 89 -0.50 31.73 34.46
N LEU A 90 -0.56 33.06 34.30
CA LEU A 90 -1.66 33.87 34.83
C LEU A 90 -2.98 33.51 34.18
N GLU A 91 -3.02 33.34 32.86
CA GLU A 91 -4.21 32.85 32.17
C GLU A 91 -4.67 31.50 32.75
N CYS A 92 -3.75 30.56 32.95
CA CYS A 92 -4.08 29.26 33.54
C CYS A 92 -4.63 29.37 34.97
N LEU A 93 -4.16 30.34 35.76
CA LEU A 93 -4.66 30.60 37.11
C LEU A 93 -6.09 31.17 37.12
N TYR A 94 -6.39 32.06 36.16
CA TYR A 94 -7.66 32.79 36.07
C TYR A 94 -8.74 32.05 35.28
N SER A 95 -8.39 31.42 34.17
CA SER A 95 -9.33 30.77 33.23
C SER A 95 -9.37 29.24 33.34
N GLU A 96 -8.37 28.64 34.00
CA GLU A 96 -8.14 27.17 34.02
C GLU A 96 -7.91 26.55 32.64
N LYS A 97 -7.73 27.39 31.61
CA LYS A 97 -7.32 27.00 30.26
C LYS A 97 -5.85 27.30 30.05
N LEU A 98 -5.21 26.46 29.25
CA LEU A 98 -3.80 26.57 28.91
C LEU A 98 -3.68 27.06 27.46
N HIS A 99 -3.37 28.33 27.22
CA HIS A 99 -2.97 28.72 25.87
C HIS A 99 -1.62 28.07 25.53
N ILE A 100 -1.42 27.75 24.25
CA ILE A 100 -0.20 27.08 23.78
C ILE A 100 0.98 28.05 23.97
N PRO A 101 1.96 27.75 24.84
CA PRO A 101 3.15 28.57 25.00
C PRO A 101 4.04 28.49 23.76
N CYS A 102 4.76 29.58 23.47
CA CYS A 102 5.81 29.58 22.45
C CYS A 102 7.00 28.68 22.84
N ASP A 103 7.28 28.57 24.14
CA ASP A 103 8.31 27.71 24.70
C ASP A 103 7.78 26.88 25.88
N MET A 104 7.62 25.58 25.64
CA MET A 104 7.13 24.64 26.63
C MET A 104 8.16 24.30 27.72
N GLU A 105 9.46 24.47 27.45
CA GLU A 105 10.52 24.23 28.43
C GLU A 105 10.47 25.31 29.51
N CYS A 106 10.49 26.59 29.10
CA CYS A 106 10.31 27.74 29.99
C CYS A 106 8.99 27.67 30.76
N PHE A 107 7.93 27.19 30.13
CA PHE A 107 6.63 27.02 30.78
C PHE A 107 6.67 25.98 31.91
N LEU A 108 7.26 24.81 31.69
CA LEU A 108 7.39 23.79 32.75
C LEU A 108 8.25 24.30 33.92
N GLU A 109 9.36 24.99 33.63
CA GLU A 109 10.19 25.62 34.65
C GLU A 109 9.41 26.66 35.45
N GLY A 110 8.61 27.50 34.77
CA GLY A 110 7.75 28.48 35.40
C GLY A 110 6.69 27.84 36.30
N ILE A 111 6.02 26.77 35.85
CA ILE A 111 5.03 26.07 36.66
C ILE A 111 5.66 25.57 37.98
N LEU A 112 6.86 25.01 37.90
CA LEU A 112 7.59 24.48 39.06
C LEU A 112 8.08 25.60 39.98
N PHE A 113 8.62 26.68 39.41
CA PHE A 113 9.11 27.83 40.16
C PHE A 113 7.98 28.53 40.94
N PHE A 114 6.83 28.78 40.29
CA PHE A 114 5.68 29.42 40.91
C PHE A 114 4.78 28.44 41.68
N GLY A 115 5.01 27.12 41.57
CA GLY A 115 4.24 26.09 42.26
C GLY A 115 2.75 26.10 41.93
N VAL A 116 2.42 26.03 40.63
CA VAL A 116 1.05 26.09 40.11
C VAL A 116 0.54 24.69 39.73
N GLU A 117 -0.08 23.99 40.66
CA GLU A 117 -0.50 22.59 40.48
C GLU A 117 -1.56 22.41 39.37
N THR A 118 -2.49 23.36 39.23
CA THR A 118 -3.51 23.34 38.17
C THR A 118 -2.91 23.38 36.77
N ALA A 119 -1.81 24.12 36.59
CA ALA A 119 -1.09 24.19 35.33
C ALA A 119 -0.34 22.88 35.02
N MET A 120 0.21 22.20 36.04
CA MET A 120 0.81 20.86 35.86
C MET A 120 -0.23 19.82 35.40
N ILE A 121 -1.41 19.81 36.02
CA ILE A 121 -2.49 18.89 35.64
C ILE A 121 -2.94 19.17 34.21
N SER A 122 -3.21 20.44 33.89
CA SER A 122 -3.61 20.86 32.54
C SER A 122 -2.57 20.49 31.47
N LEU A 123 -1.28 20.70 31.75
CA LEU A 123 -0.19 20.28 30.87
C LEU A 123 -0.19 18.76 30.64
N THR A 124 -0.32 17.99 31.72
CA THR A 124 -0.31 16.51 31.69
C THR A 124 -1.49 15.94 30.90
N GLU A 125 -2.66 16.57 30.99
CA GLU A 125 -3.86 16.16 30.25
C GLU A 125 -3.80 16.55 28.77
N ARG A 126 -3.25 17.74 28.46
CA ARG A 126 -3.31 18.33 27.14
C ARG A 126 -2.11 18.03 26.24
N ILE A 127 -0.99 17.53 26.78
CA ILE A 127 0.20 17.18 25.96
C ILE A 127 -0.12 16.16 24.84
N GLY A 128 -1.21 15.40 24.97
CA GLY A 128 -1.73 14.49 23.94
C GLY A 128 -2.45 15.17 22.75
N GLU A 129 -2.75 16.47 22.84
CA GLU A 129 -3.33 17.26 21.76
C GLU A 129 -2.36 17.34 20.57
N ARG A 130 -2.91 17.25 19.35
CA ARG A 130 -2.14 17.14 18.11
C ARG A 130 -1.08 18.23 17.93
N GLU A 131 -1.33 19.43 18.45
CA GLU A 131 -0.42 20.57 18.35
C GLU A 131 0.70 20.56 19.39
N LEU A 132 0.48 19.90 20.52
CA LEU A 132 1.40 19.89 21.67
C LEU A 132 2.34 18.69 21.68
N VAL A 133 1.95 17.56 21.07
CA VAL A 133 2.78 16.32 21.00
C VAL A 133 4.18 16.59 20.45
N LYS A 134 4.35 17.58 19.55
CA LYS A 134 5.65 17.97 18.99
C LYS A 134 6.69 18.36 20.06
N TRP A 135 6.23 18.82 21.22
CA TRP A 135 7.07 19.22 22.35
C TRP A 135 7.39 18.07 23.30
N ALA A 136 6.67 16.94 23.21
CA ALA A 136 6.81 15.82 24.12
C ALA A 136 8.25 15.28 24.27
N PRO A 137 9.09 15.15 23.21
CA PRO A 137 10.45 14.66 23.37
C PRO A 137 11.34 15.59 24.20
N LYS A 138 11.21 16.91 24.00
CA LYS A 138 11.97 17.94 24.73
C LYS A 138 11.51 18.05 26.18
N LEU A 139 10.19 18.15 26.37
CA LEU A 139 9.57 18.17 27.69
C LEU A 139 9.89 16.91 28.50
N TRP A 140 9.93 15.74 27.87
CA TRP A 140 10.30 14.50 28.55
C TRP A 140 11.71 14.55 29.14
N ASN A 141 12.69 15.05 28.38
CA ASN A 141 14.06 15.22 28.87
C ASN A 141 14.11 16.14 30.09
N LEU A 142 13.47 17.31 29.99
CA LEU A 142 13.43 18.31 31.06
C LEU A 142 12.70 17.77 32.30
N ALA A 143 11.49 17.22 32.12
CA ALA A 143 10.69 16.65 33.19
C ALA A 143 11.43 15.52 33.92
N LYS A 144 12.12 14.64 33.18
CA LYS A 144 12.96 13.59 33.76
C LYS A 144 14.11 14.16 34.59
N GLY A 145 14.80 15.20 34.08
CA GLY A 145 15.88 15.88 34.80
C GLY A 145 15.40 16.58 36.08
N LEU A 146 14.17 17.10 36.08
CA LEU A 146 13.53 17.78 37.21
C LEU A 146 12.76 16.83 38.16
N GLY A 147 12.77 15.51 37.91
CA GLY A 147 12.07 14.51 38.74
C GLY A 147 10.54 14.49 38.59
N GLN A 148 9.98 15.08 37.53
CA GLN A 148 8.55 15.14 37.24
C GLN A 148 8.09 13.93 36.40
N TYR A 149 8.02 12.76 37.04
CA TYR A 149 7.71 11.50 36.34
C TYR A 149 6.30 11.43 35.73
N SER A 150 5.31 12.12 36.31
CA SER A 150 3.93 12.18 35.78
C SER A 150 3.88 12.85 34.41
N VAL A 151 4.58 13.98 34.26
CA VAL A 151 4.71 14.70 32.98
C VAL A 151 5.51 13.85 31.99
N ALA A 152 6.61 13.25 32.43
CA ALA A 152 7.40 12.36 31.58
C ALA A 152 6.57 11.18 31.04
N GLU A 153 5.76 10.53 31.88
CA GLU A 153 4.84 9.47 31.46
C GLU A 153 3.77 9.97 30.49
N ALA A 154 3.21 11.15 30.74
CA ALA A 154 2.24 11.77 29.84
C ALA A 154 2.85 12.10 28.47
N CYS A 155 4.10 12.58 28.41
CA CYS A 155 4.83 12.79 27.16
C CYS A 155 5.01 11.48 26.38
N ILE A 156 5.43 10.39 27.05
CA ILE A 156 5.58 9.07 26.43
C ILE A 156 4.23 8.58 25.88
N LYS A 157 3.16 8.68 26.68
CA LYS A 157 1.81 8.26 26.28
C LYS A 157 1.30 9.07 25.09
N ALA A 158 1.43 10.40 25.14
CA ALA A 158 1.02 11.31 24.08
C ALA A 158 1.72 11.00 22.75
N PHE A 159 3.03 10.78 22.81
CA PHE A 159 3.83 10.41 21.65
C PHE A 159 3.48 9.01 21.13
N ALA A 160 3.29 8.02 22.01
CA ALA A 160 2.95 6.65 21.63
C ALA A 160 1.57 6.53 20.95
N ILE A 161 0.58 7.33 21.38
CA ILE A 161 -0.75 7.38 20.73
C ILE A 161 -0.65 8.00 19.32
N ASN A 162 0.23 9.00 19.14
CA ASN A 162 0.39 9.74 17.89
C ASN A 162 1.63 9.31 17.08
N PHE A 163 2.17 8.12 17.35
CA PHE A 163 3.50 7.70 16.91
C PHE A 163 3.70 7.84 15.40
N GLU A 164 2.75 7.38 14.60
CA GLU A 164 2.87 7.45 13.14
C GLU A 164 2.89 8.87 12.57
N ASP A 165 2.08 9.76 13.13
CA ASP A 165 2.02 11.16 12.73
C ASP A 165 3.36 11.86 13.07
N GLU A 166 4.01 11.47 14.17
CA GLU A 166 5.32 11.99 14.55
C GLU A 166 6.46 11.44 13.67
N VAL A 167 6.44 10.16 13.28
CA VAL A 167 7.45 9.54 12.38
C VAL A 167 7.54 10.24 11.01
N LYS A 168 6.41 10.77 10.54
CA LYS A 168 6.32 11.51 9.26
C LYS A 168 6.99 12.88 9.34
N LYS A 169 7.21 13.45 10.54
CA LYS A 169 7.85 14.75 10.73
C LYS A 169 9.37 14.65 10.64
N SER A 170 10.02 15.77 10.28
CA SER A 170 11.49 15.86 10.14
C SER A 170 12.25 15.55 11.42
N ASN A 171 11.67 15.88 12.58
CA ASN A 171 12.36 15.84 13.87
C ASN A 171 12.42 14.43 14.47
N PHE A 172 11.71 13.45 13.90
CA PHE A 172 11.73 12.07 14.38
C PHE A 172 13.14 11.47 14.42
N ALA A 173 13.97 11.80 13.41
CA ALA A 173 15.36 11.36 13.35
C ALA A 173 16.22 11.82 14.54
N ASN A 174 15.80 12.87 15.25
CA ASN A 174 16.56 13.48 16.33
C ASN A 174 16.17 12.93 17.71
N LEU A 175 15.18 12.04 17.80
CA LEU A 175 14.71 11.51 19.07
C LEU A 175 15.82 10.81 19.86
N ALA A 176 15.80 11.01 21.18
CA ALA A 176 16.64 10.28 22.11
C ALA A 176 16.24 8.79 22.12
N PHE A 177 17.25 7.90 22.13
CA PHE A 177 17.04 6.45 22.14
C PHE A 177 16.10 5.98 23.26
N GLN A 178 16.35 6.45 24.49
CA GLN A 178 15.55 6.06 25.66
C GLN A 178 14.08 6.49 25.54
N PHE A 179 13.81 7.67 24.96
CA PHE A 179 12.45 8.14 24.73
C PHE A 179 11.74 7.27 23.68
N LEU A 180 12.42 6.97 22.57
CA LEU A 180 11.88 6.13 21.52
C LEU A 180 11.53 4.73 22.04
N VAL A 181 12.42 4.10 22.80
CA VAL A 181 12.18 2.79 23.43
C VAL A 181 10.98 2.85 24.39
N ALA A 182 10.90 3.88 25.24
CA ALA A 182 9.78 4.04 26.18
C ALA A 182 8.43 4.18 25.45
N CYS A 183 8.39 4.94 24.35
CA CYS A 183 7.21 5.06 23.50
C CYS A 183 6.79 3.71 22.88
N MET A 184 7.75 2.90 22.43
CA MET A 184 7.48 1.59 21.82
C MET A 184 7.00 0.52 22.82
N GLU A 185 7.42 0.63 24.08
CA GLU A 185 6.97 -0.22 25.19
C GLU A 185 5.61 0.19 25.74
N HIS A 186 5.18 1.42 25.46
CA HIS A 186 3.93 1.94 26.00
C HIS A 186 2.71 1.14 25.50
N LYS A 187 1.82 0.79 26.44
CA LYS A 187 0.65 -0.09 26.19
C LYS A 187 -0.40 0.47 25.21
N GLN A 188 -0.33 1.77 24.92
CA GLN A 188 -1.19 2.50 23.97
C GLN A 188 -0.46 2.92 22.70
N LEU A 189 0.73 2.36 22.42
CA LEU A 189 1.40 2.53 21.14
C LEU A 189 0.42 2.21 20.02
N THR A 190 0.16 3.19 19.18
CA THR A 190 -0.81 3.08 18.08
C THR A 190 -0.05 3.17 16.77
N ILE A 191 -0.08 2.06 16.04
CA ILE A 191 0.55 1.86 14.73
C ILE A 191 -0.44 1.12 13.82
N THR A 192 -0.31 1.31 12.52
CA THR A 192 -1.10 0.65 11.46
C THR A 192 -0.63 -0.77 11.24
N SER A 193 0.69 -0.99 11.28
CA SER A 193 1.35 -2.28 11.07
C SER A 193 2.68 -2.35 11.80
N GLU A 194 3.14 -3.56 12.08
CA GLU A 194 4.50 -3.79 12.57
C GLU A 194 5.55 -3.48 11.50
N LEU A 195 5.17 -3.55 10.21
CA LEU A 195 5.99 -3.13 9.08
C LEU A 195 6.35 -1.64 9.19
N PHE A 196 5.34 -0.79 9.41
CA PHE A 196 5.54 0.64 9.61
C PHE A 196 6.50 0.93 10.77
N LEU A 197 6.34 0.25 11.90
CA LEU A 197 7.22 0.42 13.05
C LEU A 197 8.67 0.05 12.70
N CYS A 198 8.87 -1.06 11.98
CA CYS A 198 10.18 -1.50 11.53
C CYS A 198 10.84 -0.47 10.60
N GLU A 199 10.10 0.05 9.61
CA GLU A 199 10.59 1.08 8.69
C GLU A 199 10.92 2.39 9.41
N ALA A 200 10.12 2.78 10.40
CA ALA A 200 10.40 3.94 11.23
C ALA A 200 11.74 3.80 11.98
N ILE A 201 12.00 2.64 12.58
CA ILE A 201 13.28 2.36 13.26
C ILE A 201 14.45 2.42 12.26
N LEU A 202 14.31 1.79 11.09
CA LEU A 202 15.35 1.83 10.04
C LEU A 202 15.65 3.26 9.60
N LYS A 203 14.61 4.08 9.41
CA LYS A 203 14.75 5.50 9.09
C LYS A 203 15.52 6.22 10.20
N TRP A 204 15.15 6.03 11.46
CA TRP A 204 15.84 6.62 12.62
C TRP A 204 17.34 6.26 12.67
N ILE A 205 17.66 4.97 12.51
CA ILE A 205 19.05 4.47 12.49
C ILE A 205 19.84 5.12 11.35
N SER A 206 19.28 5.12 10.13
CA SER A 206 19.97 5.64 8.94
C SER A 206 20.31 7.13 9.07
N CYS A 207 19.46 7.91 9.76
CA CYS A 207 19.71 9.32 10.01
C CYS A 207 20.83 9.52 11.04
N LYS A 208 20.87 8.72 12.11
CA LYS A 208 21.94 8.79 13.11
C LYS A 208 23.31 8.45 12.52
N GLN A 209 23.39 7.40 11.69
CA GLN A 209 24.61 7.03 10.96
C GLN A 209 25.07 8.11 9.97
N LYS A 210 24.13 8.80 9.29
CA LYS A 210 24.46 9.94 8.41
C LYS A 210 25.00 11.15 9.17
N MET A 211 24.49 11.43 10.37
CA MET A 211 25.02 12.50 11.22
C MET A 211 26.47 12.19 11.65
N GLU A 212 26.77 10.95 11.99
CA GLU A 212 28.13 10.50 12.31
C GLU A 212 29.08 10.61 11.11
N ALA A 213 28.61 10.25 9.91
CA ALA A 213 29.39 10.38 8.67
C ALA A 213 29.61 11.86 8.26
N CYS A 214 28.70 12.78 8.61
CA CYS A 214 28.88 14.21 8.38
C CYS A 214 29.86 14.87 9.37
N SER A 215 30.04 14.29 10.55
CA SER A 215 31.03 14.75 11.55
C SER A 215 32.48 14.33 11.22
N ILE A 216 32.67 13.39 10.29
CA ILE A 216 33.98 12.92 9.84
C ILE A 216 34.16 13.27 8.35
N LYS A 217 34.98 14.27 8.03
CA LYS A 217 35.30 14.61 6.64
C LYS A 217 35.97 13.42 5.92
N MET A 218 35.27 12.90 4.91
CA MET A 218 35.70 12.13 3.73
C MET A 218 36.37 10.75 3.89
N LEU A 219 35.69 9.69 3.41
CA LEU A 219 36.04 8.84 2.24
C LEU A 219 34.96 7.74 2.03
N PRO A 220 34.76 7.21 0.80
CA PRO A 220 33.57 6.44 0.41
C PRO A 220 33.66 4.98 0.87
N LEU A 221 32.65 4.50 1.59
CA LEU A 221 32.61 3.11 2.05
C LEU A 221 31.62 2.28 1.23
N CYS A 222 32.18 1.60 0.23
CA CYS A 222 31.80 0.22 -0.09
C CYS A 222 32.74 -0.73 0.67
N ASN A 223 32.16 -1.74 1.33
CA ASN A 223 32.80 -2.95 1.87
C ASN A 223 33.90 -2.79 2.94
N VAL A 224 33.70 -3.40 4.11
CA VAL A 224 34.58 -4.38 4.82
C VAL A 224 34.05 -4.59 6.26
N PRO A 225 34.19 -5.80 6.87
CA PRO A 225 33.56 -6.17 8.14
C PRO A 225 34.27 -5.55 9.35
N LEU A 226 33.49 -5.05 10.33
CA LEU A 226 33.99 -4.54 11.60
C LEU A 226 34.46 -5.69 12.50
N SER A 227 35.76 -6.00 12.45
CA SER A 227 36.46 -6.65 13.56
C SER A 227 37.87 -6.07 13.68
N LYS A 228 38.11 -5.24 14.70
CA LYS A 228 39.35 -5.22 15.51
C LYS A 228 39.32 -4.09 16.55
N ASN A 229 39.49 -4.53 17.80
CA ASN A 229 39.76 -3.73 19.00
C ASN A 229 40.86 -2.69 18.78
N TYR A 230 40.59 -1.44 19.20
CA TYR A 230 41.64 -0.48 19.55
C TYR A 230 41.35 0.12 20.93
N ASN A 231 42.20 -0.24 21.90
CA ASN A 231 42.30 0.40 23.21
C ASN A 231 42.88 1.82 23.03
N ILE A 232 42.15 2.85 23.45
CA ILE A 232 42.70 4.20 23.62
C ILE A 232 42.73 4.54 25.11
N LYS A 233 43.92 4.90 25.60
CA LYS A 233 44.20 5.30 26.98
C LYS A 233 43.60 6.67 27.27
N HIS A 234 43.03 6.81 28.47
CA HIS A 234 42.64 8.08 29.08
C HIS A 234 43.82 9.08 29.18
N SER A 235 43.56 10.32 28.79
CA SER A 235 44.19 11.51 29.37
C SER A 235 43.11 12.58 29.48
N GLY A 236 42.85 13.02 30.71
CA GLY A 236 41.69 13.85 31.05
C GLY A 236 41.84 15.32 30.68
N ASP A 237 40.67 15.97 30.59
CA ASP A 237 40.50 17.32 31.07
C ASP A 237 39.03 17.52 31.50
N ASN A 238 38.84 18.08 32.69
CA ASN A 238 37.55 18.24 33.36
C ASN A 238 37.04 19.68 33.20
N SER A 239 35.93 19.90 32.49
CA SER A 239 35.03 21.04 32.74
C SER A 239 33.67 20.90 32.05
N LEU A 240 32.60 20.88 32.87
CA LEU A 240 31.19 21.31 32.61
C LEU A 240 30.49 20.64 31.40
N GLY A 241 29.53 19.72 31.50
CA GLY A 241 28.31 19.71 32.32
C GLY A 241 27.09 19.61 31.39
N TYR A 242 26.63 18.37 31.13
CA TYR A 242 25.41 17.93 30.41
C TYR A 242 25.36 17.93 28.87
N GLN A 243 26.02 16.92 28.29
CA GLN A 243 25.46 16.13 27.17
C GLN A 243 25.78 14.66 27.46
N GLU A 244 24.86 13.93 28.09
CA GLU A 244 24.87 12.46 28.01
C GLU A 244 24.29 12.03 26.66
N ASP A 245 24.97 12.41 25.57
CA ASP A 245 24.80 11.74 24.29
C ASP A 245 25.52 10.39 24.41
N TYR A 246 24.81 9.38 24.90
CA TYR A 246 25.25 7.99 24.78
C TYR A 246 25.53 7.73 23.30
N PHE A 247 26.81 7.49 22.98
CA PHE A 247 27.25 6.89 21.74
C PHE A 247 26.33 5.70 21.38
N ILE A 248 25.89 5.59 20.12
CA ILE A 248 25.27 4.36 19.61
C ILE A 248 26.41 3.35 19.35
N ASP A 249 27.12 2.92 20.40
CA ASP A 249 28.40 2.19 20.25
C ASP A 249 28.29 0.66 20.25
N SER A 250 27.12 0.07 19.98
CA SER A 250 27.07 -1.40 19.86
C SER A 250 25.90 -1.93 19.05
N ASP A 251 26.16 -3.02 18.31
CA ASP A 251 25.14 -3.89 17.72
C ASP A 251 24.05 -4.30 18.74
N GLU A 252 24.36 -4.28 20.04
CA GLU A 252 23.45 -4.58 21.15
C GLU A 252 22.35 -3.53 21.32
N THR A 253 22.66 -2.23 21.23
CA THR A 253 21.66 -1.15 21.30
C THR A 253 20.67 -1.22 20.14
N ILE A 254 21.16 -1.52 18.93
CA ILE A 254 20.31 -1.66 17.75
C ILE A 254 19.50 -2.96 17.84
N SER A 255 20.09 -4.06 18.32
CA SER A 255 19.35 -5.31 18.56
C SER A 255 18.22 -5.10 19.56
N ASN A 256 18.47 -4.34 20.63
CA ASN A 256 17.48 -4.03 21.68
C ASN A 256 16.25 -3.26 21.18
N ILE A 257 16.41 -2.34 20.21
CA ILE A 257 15.25 -1.62 19.64
C ILE A 257 14.45 -2.49 18.67
N PHE A 258 15.12 -3.31 17.86
CA PHE A 258 14.43 -4.27 16.98
C PHE A 258 13.73 -5.39 17.73
N HIS A 259 14.19 -5.74 18.95
CA HIS A 259 13.47 -6.65 19.84
C HIS A 259 12.06 -6.16 20.24
N LYS A 260 11.73 -4.89 20.00
CA LYS A 260 10.39 -4.34 20.25
C LYS A 260 9.44 -4.50 19.05
N VAL A 261 9.96 -4.78 17.86
CA VAL A 261 9.13 -5.09 16.69
C VAL A 261 8.63 -6.52 16.81
N LYS A 262 7.33 -6.74 16.60
CA LYS A 262 6.78 -8.10 16.52
C LYS A 262 7.07 -8.65 15.13
N ILE A 263 8.30 -9.16 14.95
CA ILE A 263 8.78 -9.72 13.67
C ILE A 263 7.82 -10.79 13.13
N LEU A 264 7.17 -11.54 14.03
CA LEU A 264 6.12 -12.51 13.72
C LEU A 264 4.87 -11.92 13.04
N LEU A 265 4.74 -10.61 12.92
CA LEU A 265 3.62 -9.93 12.28
C LEU A 265 4.09 -9.07 11.09
N LEU A 266 5.34 -9.22 10.65
CA LEU A 266 5.85 -8.61 9.43
C LEU A 266 5.52 -9.46 8.20
N PRO A 267 5.33 -8.84 7.02
CA PRO A 267 5.21 -9.58 5.76
C PRO A 267 6.45 -10.44 5.50
N LEU A 268 6.24 -11.68 5.07
CA LEU A 268 7.35 -12.64 4.91
C LEU A 268 8.38 -12.16 3.88
N ASP A 269 7.89 -11.54 2.81
CA ASP A 269 8.70 -10.93 1.75
C ASP A 269 9.58 -9.79 2.28
N TYR A 270 9.04 -8.97 3.18
CA TYR A 270 9.81 -7.93 3.87
C TYR A 270 10.89 -8.52 4.78
N ILE A 271 10.55 -9.54 5.57
CA ILE A 271 11.49 -10.23 6.45
C ILE A 271 12.66 -10.79 5.62
N THR A 272 12.37 -11.54 4.56
CA THR A 272 13.42 -12.21 3.78
C THR A 272 14.14 -11.30 2.80
N GLY A 273 13.50 -10.25 2.30
CA GLY A 273 14.11 -9.28 1.39
C GLY A 273 14.96 -8.24 2.09
N ILE A 274 14.39 -7.52 3.05
CA ILE A 274 15.05 -6.36 3.67
C ILE A 274 15.83 -6.77 4.91
N LEU A 275 15.23 -7.55 5.83
CA LEU A 275 15.90 -7.86 7.10
C LEU A 275 17.05 -8.86 6.93
N TYR A 276 16.90 -9.89 6.10
CA TYR A 276 17.98 -10.85 5.84
C TYR A 276 18.94 -10.43 4.72
N GLY A 277 18.49 -9.61 3.77
CA GLY A 277 19.31 -9.15 2.65
C GLY A 277 20.19 -7.93 2.97
N SER A 278 19.77 -7.08 3.92
CA SER A 278 20.40 -5.77 4.16
C SER A 278 20.94 -5.56 5.58
N LEU A 279 20.55 -6.38 6.57
CA LEU A 279 20.93 -6.21 7.98
C LEU A 279 21.54 -7.50 8.56
N PRO A 280 22.51 -7.42 9.48
CA PRO A 280 23.09 -8.60 10.11
C PRO A 280 22.02 -9.41 10.87
N ALA A 281 22.01 -10.74 10.70
CA ALA A 281 21.06 -11.63 11.40
C ALA A 281 21.13 -11.53 12.94
N SER A 282 22.26 -11.06 13.50
CA SER A 282 22.47 -10.80 14.93
C SER A 282 21.64 -9.63 15.48
N MET A 283 21.12 -8.76 14.61
CA MET A 283 20.36 -7.56 14.97
C MET A 283 18.88 -7.89 15.30
N PHE A 284 18.41 -9.10 15.01
CA PHE A 284 17.03 -9.51 15.24
C PHE A 284 16.94 -10.59 16.31
N ARG A 285 15.84 -10.59 17.08
CA ARG A 285 15.47 -11.67 18.01
C ARG A 285 14.99 -12.87 17.20
N VAL A 286 15.89 -13.49 16.44
CA VAL A 286 15.60 -14.74 15.75
C VAL A 286 16.73 -15.70 16.10
N LYS A 287 16.63 -16.34 17.26
CA LYS A 287 17.42 -17.54 17.51
C LYS A 287 17.06 -18.57 16.43
N ALA A 288 18.03 -19.36 15.96
CA ALA A 288 17.76 -20.42 14.98
C ALA A 288 16.62 -21.39 15.42
N THR A 289 16.40 -21.51 16.73
CA THR A 289 15.29 -22.25 17.37
C THR A 289 13.91 -21.58 17.19
N GLU A 290 13.86 -20.25 17.13
CA GLU A 290 12.63 -19.51 16.81
C GLU A 290 12.31 -19.70 15.33
N LEU A 291 13.29 -19.59 14.42
CA LEU A 291 13.13 -19.89 12.97
C LEU A 291 12.55 -21.30 12.70
N THR A 292 12.93 -22.30 13.50
CA THR A 292 12.34 -23.65 13.45
C THR A 292 10.93 -23.72 14.07
N ALA A 293 10.61 -22.87 15.04
CA ALA A 293 9.23 -22.67 15.53
C ALA A 293 8.36 -21.91 14.50
N TYR A 294 8.93 -20.95 13.77
CA TYR A 294 8.32 -20.30 12.60
C TYR A 294 8.03 -21.35 11.52
N GLU A 295 8.99 -22.20 11.15
CA GLU A 295 8.79 -23.29 10.19
C GLU A 295 7.70 -24.26 10.66
N LYS A 296 7.65 -24.59 11.96
CA LYS A 296 6.55 -25.39 12.55
C LYS A 296 5.19 -24.65 12.52
N LEU A 297 5.15 -23.34 12.76
CA LEU A 297 3.96 -22.49 12.64
C LEU A 297 3.47 -22.37 11.18
N PHE A 298 4.38 -22.33 10.22
CA PHE A 298 4.09 -22.41 8.79
C PHE A 298 3.57 -23.80 8.40
N CYS A 299 4.08 -24.87 9.02
CA CYS A 299 3.63 -26.25 8.81
C CYS A 299 2.37 -26.67 9.61
N LEU A 300 1.83 -25.82 10.50
CA LEU A 300 0.52 -26.03 11.12
C LEU A 300 -0.58 -25.81 10.08
N HIS A 301 -0.71 -26.79 9.18
CA HIS A 301 -1.76 -26.87 8.18
C HIS A 301 -3.08 -27.39 8.77
N GLU A 302 -3.04 -27.89 10.00
CA GLU A 302 -4.16 -28.53 10.69
C GLU A 302 -4.85 -27.57 11.67
N GLU A 303 -6.17 -27.76 11.76
CA GLU A 303 -7.11 -27.10 12.65
C GLU A 303 -6.47 -26.68 13.97
N ILE A 304 -6.51 -25.38 14.26
CA ILE A 304 -6.03 -24.87 15.55
C ILE A 304 -7.02 -25.31 16.62
N ASP A 305 -6.80 -26.48 17.23
CA ASP A 305 -7.56 -26.89 18.40
C ASP A 305 -7.24 -25.99 19.62
N GLY A 306 -8.09 -26.02 20.65
CA GLY A 306 -7.93 -25.17 21.83
C GLY A 306 -6.63 -25.44 22.61
N LYS A 307 -6.03 -26.62 22.39
CA LYS A 307 -4.76 -26.99 22.99
C LYS A 307 -3.60 -26.27 22.31
N THR A 308 -3.63 -26.16 20.98
CA THR A 308 -2.69 -25.38 20.18
C THR A 308 -2.78 -23.89 20.50
N ILE A 309 -3.98 -23.31 20.65
CA ILE A 309 -4.14 -21.90 21.06
C ILE A 309 -3.47 -21.64 22.42
N ARG A 310 -3.74 -22.51 23.41
CA ARG A 310 -3.14 -22.38 24.75
C ARG A 310 -1.62 -22.57 24.74
N GLN A 311 -1.11 -23.48 23.91
CA GLN A 311 0.33 -23.68 23.73
C GLN A 311 0.99 -22.48 23.06
N LEU A 312 0.38 -21.91 22.03
CA LEU A 312 0.85 -20.69 21.36
C LEU A 312 0.84 -19.49 22.30
N GLN A 313 -0.20 -19.36 23.12
CA GLN A 313 -0.31 -18.31 24.13
C GLN A 313 0.77 -18.48 25.22
N ALA A 314 1.03 -19.72 25.66
CA ALA A 314 2.06 -20.02 26.66
C ALA A 314 3.50 -19.86 26.13
N ALA A 315 3.74 -20.14 24.85
CA ALA A 315 5.08 -20.10 24.24
C ALA A 315 5.44 -18.72 23.66
N HIS A 316 4.49 -18.03 22.99
CA HIS A 316 4.73 -16.83 22.19
C HIS A 316 3.59 -15.79 22.28
N GLY A 317 2.76 -15.84 23.33
CA GLY A 317 1.50 -15.10 23.40
C GLY A 317 1.60 -13.58 23.20
N ASN A 318 2.70 -12.94 23.61
CA ASN A 318 2.88 -11.50 23.40
C ASN A 318 3.38 -11.13 21.99
N ASP A 319 4.12 -12.02 21.34
CA ASP A 319 4.74 -11.75 20.03
C ASP A 319 3.77 -12.01 18.87
N LEU A 320 2.73 -12.82 19.11
CA LEU A 320 1.68 -13.15 18.13
C LEU A 320 0.42 -12.29 18.23
N THR A 321 0.28 -11.43 19.25
CA THR A 321 -0.90 -10.56 19.39
C THR A 321 -0.74 -9.25 18.62
N LEU A 322 -1.80 -8.80 17.98
CA LEU A 322 -1.85 -7.51 17.30
C LEU A 322 -1.84 -6.37 18.32
N ARG A 323 -1.14 -5.27 18.00
CA ARG A 323 -1.14 -4.03 18.81
C ARG A 323 -2.38 -3.20 18.54
N ILE A 324 -3.54 -3.71 18.93
CA ILE A 324 -4.81 -2.98 18.79
C ILE A 324 -5.06 -2.18 20.08
N THR A 325 -5.40 -0.90 19.92
CA THR A 325 -5.76 0.02 20.99
C THR A 325 -7.08 0.70 20.66
N LYS A 326 -7.67 1.40 21.64
CA LYS A 326 -8.87 2.25 21.41
C LYS A 326 -8.64 3.44 20.48
N HIS A 327 -7.39 3.67 20.05
CA HIS A 327 -7.00 4.74 19.13
C HIS A 327 -6.65 4.19 17.74
N THR A 328 -6.60 2.86 17.56
CA THR A 328 -6.28 2.24 16.27
C THR A 328 -7.39 2.52 15.26
N LYS A 329 -7.04 3.25 14.20
CA LYS A 329 -7.96 3.61 13.10
C LYS A 329 -7.85 2.72 11.88
N THR A 330 -6.64 2.27 11.60
CA THR A 330 -6.31 1.43 10.45
C THR A 330 -5.45 0.27 10.94
N LEU A 331 -5.75 -0.94 10.46
CA LEU A 331 -4.99 -2.15 10.73
C LEU A 331 -4.55 -2.74 9.38
N ASP A 332 -3.25 -2.75 9.12
CA ASP A 332 -2.67 -3.31 7.91
C ASP A 332 -1.84 -4.56 8.25
N LEU A 333 -2.30 -5.71 7.76
CA LEU A 333 -1.64 -7.00 7.84
C LEU A 333 -1.39 -7.57 6.44
N SER A 334 -1.33 -6.72 5.42
CA SER A 334 -1.10 -7.14 4.04
C SER A 334 0.22 -7.91 3.91
N GLY A 335 0.18 -9.06 3.26
CA GLY A 335 1.36 -9.94 3.11
C GLY A 335 1.76 -10.72 4.37
N CYS A 336 1.05 -10.55 5.51
CA CYS A 336 1.30 -11.31 6.73
C CYS A 336 0.68 -12.71 6.63
N HIS A 337 1.35 -13.58 5.89
CA HIS A 337 0.96 -14.96 5.59
C HIS A 337 0.66 -15.84 6.82
N GLN A 338 1.21 -15.48 7.97
CA GLN A 338 1.10 -16.17 9.25
C GLN A 338 -0.15 -15.82 10.06
N ILE A 339 -0.91 -14.80 9.65
CA ILE A 339 -2.14 -14.41 10.34
C ILE A 339 -3.20 -15.51 10.17
N THR A 340 -3.71 -15.97 11.31
CA THR A 340 -4.78 -16.97 11.39
C THR A 340 -5.95 -16.40 12.20
N ALA A 341 -7.09 -17.09 12.16
CA ALA A 341 -8.22 -16.79 13.05
C ALA A 341 -7.79 -16.71 14.52
N ALA A 342 -6.95 -17.63 14.97
CA ALA A 342 -6.46 -17.65 16.35
C ALA A 342 -5.71 -16.37 16.72
N VAL A 343 -4.83 -15.86 15.83
CA VAL A 343 -4.12 -14.59 16.04
C VAL A 343 -5.10 -13.42 16.18
N LEU A 344 -6.09 -13.34 15.29
CA LEU A 344 -7.11 -12.29 15.31
C LEU A 344 -7.92 -12.31 16.62
N PHE A 345 -8.36 -13.49 17.07
CA PHE A 345 -9.15 -13.63 18.29
C PHE A 345 -8.31 -13.48 19.58
N LEU A 346 -7.08 -13.99 19.63
CA LEU A 346 -6.15 -13.75 20.74
C LEU A 346 -5.91 -12.25 20.96
N SER A 347 -5.86 -11.49 19.87
CA SER A 347 -5.68 -10.04 19.91
C SER A 347 -6.90 -9.32 20.49
N LEU A 348 -8.12 -9.76 20.17
CA LEU A 348 -9.35 -9.27 20.82
C LEU A 348 -9.40 -9.61 22.31
N MET A 349 -8.93 -10.79 22.70
CA MET A 349 -8.89 -11.20 24.12
C MET A 349 -7.95 -10.32 24.95
N GLN A 350 -6.82 -9.91 24.38
CA GLN A 350 -5.89 -9.00 25.05
C GLN A 350 -6.51 -7.62 25.32
N LEU A 351 -7.39 -7.14 24.44
CA LEU A 351 -8.16 -5.91 24.68
C LEU A 351 -9.09 -6.07 25.89
N GLY A 352 -9.84 -7.18 25.96
CA GLY A 352 -10.73 -7.47 27.09
C GLY A 352 -10.00 -7.52 28.44
N SER A 353 -8.80 -8.10 28.50
CA SER A 353 -8.00 -8.16 29.73
C SER A 353 -7.55 -6.78 30.25
N LYS A 354 -7.30 -5.81 29.35
CA LYS A 354 -6.87 -4.44 29.74
C LYS A 354 -8.00 -3.62 30.37
N HIS A 355 -9.26 -4.02 30.20
CA HIS A 355 -10.44 -3.40 30.79
C HIS A 355 -10.84 -3.98 32.17
N GLY A 356 -9.92 -4.65 32.87
CA GLY A 356 -10.15 -5.15 34.23
C GLY A 356 -10.94 -6.47 34.31
N ILE A 357 -11.06 -7.20 33.19
CA ILE A 357 -11.78 -8.47 33.14
C ILE A 357 -10.87 -9.58 33.67
N SER A 358 -10.91 -9.80 34.98
CA SER A 358 -10.44 -11.03 35.65
C SER A 358 -11.51 -12.15 35.62
N ASP A 359 -12.48 -12.03 34.71
CA ASP A 359 -13.64 -12.91 34.66
C ASP A 359 -13.34 -14.15 33.81
N LEU A 360 -12.78 -15.19 34.45
CA LEU A 360 -12.54 -16.53 33.89
C LEU A 360 -13.76 -17.10 33.13
N LYS A 361 -14.98 -16.67 33.47
CA LYS A 361 -16.23 -17.06 32.79
C LYS A 361 -16.38 -16.44 31.40
N LEU A 362 -15.92 -15.20 31.20
CA LEU A 362 -15.98 -14.53 29.89
C LEU A 362 -14.91 -15.10 28.96
N TYR A 363 -13.72 -15.36 29.49
CA TYR A 363 -12.63 -16.04 28.78
C TYR A 363 -13.03 -17.43 28.29
N SER A 364 -13.60 -18.26 29.17
CA SER A 364 -14.06 -19.60 28.79
C SER A 364 -15.23 -19.59 27.80
N LYS A 365 -16.14 -18.60 27.89
CA LYS A 365 -17.20 -18.39 26.88
C LYS A 365 -16.64 -17.99 25.52
N LEU A 366 -15.70 -17.02 25.47
CA LEU A 366 -15.12 -16.61 24.19
C LEU A 366 -14.27 -17.71 23.58
N GLU A 367 -13.47 -18.40 24.40
CA GLU A 367 -12.68 -19.54 23.98
C GLU A 367 -13.59 -20.64 23.39
N ALA A 368 -14.74 -20.91 24.01
CA ALA A 368 -15.72 -21.85 23.47
C ALA A 368 -16.31 -21.38 22.11
N GLU A 369 -16.68 -20.11 21.97
CA GLU A 369 -17.18 -19.58 20.69
C GLU A 369 -16.10 -19.54 19.61
N VAL A 370 -14.87 -19.14 19.94
CA VAL A 370 -13.72 -19.20 19.02
C VAL A 370 -13.43 -20.64 18.60
N LEU A 371 -13.59 -21.62 19.50
CA LEU A 371 -13.43 -23.02 19.14
C LEU A 371 -14.52 -23.52 18.19
N LYS A 372 -15.77 -23.07 18.35
CA LYS A 372 -16.85 -23.34 17.39
C LYS A 372 -16.56 -22.71 16.02
N ILE A 373 -16.13 -21.45 16.01
CA ILE A 373 -15.70 -20.72 14.80
C ILE A 373 -14.60 -21.49 14.07
N VAL A 374 -13.55 -21.89 14.80
CA VAL A 374 -12.38 -22.56 14.24
C VAL A 374 -12.72 -23.97 13.72
N ARG A 375 -13.71 -24.63 14.32
CA ARG A 375 -14.30 -25.90 13.83
C ARG A 375 -15.22 -25.73 12.61
N GLY A 376 -15.43 -24.51 12.13
CA GLY A 376 -16.26 -24.22 10.96
C GLY A 376 -17.76 -24.28 11.22
N GLU A 377 -18.20 -24.17 12.48
CA GLU A 377 -19.61 -24.11 12.81
C GLU A 377 -20.23 -22.80 12.29
N MET A 378 -21.42 -22.89 11.67
CA MET A 378 -22.11 -21.76 11.07
C MET A 378 -22.68 -20.85 12.16
N ILE A 379 -22.12 -19.64 12.28
CA ILE A 379 -22.50 -18.68 13.32
C ILE A 379 -23.52 -17.70 12.76
N THR A 380 -24.69 -17.66 13.40
CA THR A 380 -25.73 -16.67 13.13
C THR A 380 -25.51 -15.46 14.02
N SER A 381 -25.88 -14.25 13.57
CA SER A 381 -25.70 -12.98 14.32
C SER A 381 -26.29 -12.96 15.74
N ASN A 382 -27.11 -13.94 16.09
CA ASN A 382 -27.70 -14.11 17.43
C ASN A 382 -26.86 -14.98 18.37
N SER A 383 -25.70 -15.51 17.95
CA SER A 383 -24.87 -16.39 18.78
C SER A 383 -23.89 -15.64 19.70
N PHE A 384 -23.55 -14.39 19.40
CA PHE A 384 -22.67 -13.59 20.25
C PHE A 384 -23.46 -12.82 21.30
N ASP A 385 -23.04 -12.97 22.55
CA ASP A 385 -23.53 -12.21 23.69
C ASP A 385 -23.30 -10.69 23.44
N GLN A 386 -24.37 -9.88 23.46
CA GLN A 386 -24.27 -8.45 23.16
C GLN A 386 -23.34 -7.71 24.13
N ASP A 387 -23.26 -8.16 25.39
CA ASP A 387 -22.36 -7.56 26.37
C ASP A 387 -20.89 -7.91 26.09
N LEU A 388 -20.65 -9.06 25.45
CA LEU A 388 -19.32 -9.48 25.01
C LEU A 388 -18.85 -8.66 23.80
N CYS A 389 -19.73 -8.47 22.82
CA CYS A 389 -19.46 -7.60 21.67
C CYS A 389 -19.14 -6.16 22.12
N LYS A 390 -19.89 -5.61 23.08
CA LYS A 390 -19.61 -4.27 23.65
C LYS A 390 -18.24 -4.15 24.31
N LYS A 391 -17.72 -5.23 24.90
CA LYS A 391 -16.42 -5.21 25.60
C LYS A 391 -15.22 -5.44 24.68
N LEU A 392 -15.42 -6.03 23.50
CA LEU A 392 -14.36 -6.40 22.56
C LEU A 392 -14.30 -5.52 21.32
N MET A 393 -15.34 -4.72 21.08
CA MET A 393 -15.37 -3.82 19.94
C MET A 393 -14.27 -2.77 20.01
N VAL A 394 -13.72 -2.47 18.84
CA VAL A 394 -12.75 -1.41 18.62
C VAL A 394 -13.45 -0.33 17.82
N GLU A 395 -14.17 0.56 18.52
CA GLU A 395 -15.02 1.58 17.90
C GLU A 395 -14.27 2.50 16.94
N SER A 396 -12.97 2.70 17.16
CA SER A 396 -12.11 3.55 16.36
C SER A 396 -11.63 2.92 15.06
N LEU A 397 -11.76 1.60 14.87
CA LEU A 397 -11.17 0.89 13.73
C LEU A 397 -12.07 1.01 12.48
N PHE A 398 -11.57 1.75 11.49
CA PHE A 398 -12.30 2.09 10.26
C PHE A 398 -11.76 1.36 9.03
N GLU A 399 -10.49 0.95 9.02
CA GLU A 399 -9.86 0.35 7.85
C GLU A 399 -9.11 -0.93 8.23
N VAL A 400 -9.35 -2.00 7.49
CA VAL A 400 -8.67 -3.29 7.66
C VAL A 400 -8.15 -3.76 6.32
N ASN A 401 -6.83 -3.91 6.22
CA ASN A 401 -6.14 -4.44 5.04
C ASN A 401 -5.55 -5.82 5.37
N LEU A 402 -6.06 -6.84 4.68
CA LEU A 402 -5.69 -8.26 4.81
C LEU A 402 -5.28 -8.82 3.45
N GLN A 403 -4.80 -7.98 2.54
CA GLN A 403 -4.34 -8.40 1.23
C GLN A 403 -3.33 -9.56 1.36
N ARG A 404 -3.47 -10.62 0.55
CA ARG A 404 -2.59 -11.82 0.54
C ARG A 404 -2.57 -12.63 1.84
N CYS A 405 -3.54 -12.46 2.75
CA CYS A 405 -3.70 -13.29 3.96
C CYS A 405 -4.44 -14.61 3.69
N TRP A 406 -3.85 -15.47 2.86
CA TRP A 406 -4.31 -16.81 2.46
C TRP A 406 -4.69 -17.82 3.57
N ARG A 407 -4.15 -17.70 4.80
CA ARG A 407 -4.46 -18.62 5.92
C ARG A 407 -5.71 -18.25 6.71
N LEU A 408 -6.38 -17.15 6.36
CA LEU A 408 -7.62 -16.74 7.02
C LEU A 408 -8.78 -17.63 6.59
N ASN A 409 -9.45 -18.23 7.57
CA ASN A 409 -10.71 -18.92 7.39
C ASN A 409 -11.85 -17.89 7.24
N GLN A 410 -12.73 -18.08 6.25
CA GLN A 410 -13.80 -17.13 5.94
C GLN A 410 -14.78 -16.90 7.09
N SER A 411 -15.35 -17.96 7.66
CA SER A 411 -16.31 -17.85 8.78
C SER A 411 -15.69 -17.18 9.99
N ALA A 412 -14.41 -17.47 10.25
CA ALA A 412 -13.67 -16.87 11.34
C ALA A 412 -13.39 -15.38 11.13
N LEU A 413 -12.98 -15.00 9.92
CA LEU A 413 -12.77 -13.60 9.57
C LEU A 413 -14.08 -12.82 9.67
N ALA A 414 -15.17 -13.35 9.10
CA ALA A 414 -16.47 -12.69 9.16
C ALA A 414 -16.93 -12.48 10.61
N SER A 415 -16.77 -13.50 11.46
CA SER A 415 -17.10 -13.41 12.89
C SER A 415 -16.24 -12.36 13.60
N TRP A 416 -14.93 -12.35 13.34
CA TRP A 416 -14.02 -11.37 13.91
C TRP A 416 -14.37 -9.93 13.52
N LEU A 417 -14.70 -9.70 12.24
CA LEU A 417 -15.14 -8.38 11.75
C LEU A 417 -16.45 -7.96 12.42
N CYS A 418 -17.43 -8.87 12.49
CA CYS A 418 -18.73 -8.59 13.10
C CYS A 418 -18.64 -8.27 14.61
N VAL A 419 -17.70 -8.89 15.34
CA VAL A 419 -17.52 -8.69 16.79
C VAL A 419 -16.61 -7.51 17.10
N GLY A 420 -15.47 -7.41 16.43
CA GLY A 420 -14.42 -6.45 16.75
C GLY A 420 -14.56 -5.11 16.03
N CYS A 421 -15.16 -5.07 14.83
CA CYS A 421 -15.06 -3.92 13.93
C CYS A 421 -16.43 -3.47 13.37
N PRO A 422 -17.41 -3.08 14.21
CA PRO A 422 -18.75 -2.72 13.73
C PRO A 422 -18.77 -1.43 12.88
N ASN A 423 -17.84 -0.51 13.12
CA ASN A 423 -17.73 0.78 12.42
C ASN A 423 -16.83 0.74 11.17
N LEU A 424 -16.47 -0.46 10.70
CA LEU A 424 -15.55 -0.62 9.58
C LEU A 424 -16.09 0.08 8.33
N LYS A 425 -15.24 0.89 7.69
CA LYS A 425 -15.52 1.64 6.46
C LYS A 425 -14.81 1.03 5.24
N LEU A 426 -13.60 0.51 5.41
CA LEU A 426 -12.82 -0.09 4.32
C LEU A 426 -12.35 -1.50 4.71
N LEU A 427 -12.66 -2.48 3.85
CA LEU A 427 -12.13 -3.83 3.93
C LEU A 427 -11.38 -4.18 2.64
N ASP A 428 -10.08 -4.46 2.75
CA ASP A 428 -9.27 -4.98 1.65
C ASP A 428 -8.87 -6.44 1.93
N ILE A 429 -9.46 -7.37 1.18
CA ILE A 429 -9.17 -8.81 1.21
C ILE A 429 -8.71 -9.28 -0.18
N SER A 430 -8.01 -8.39 -0.90
CA SER A 430 -7.48 -8.66 -2.23
C SER A 430 -6.46 -9.81 -2.21
N HIS A 431 -6.46 -10.61 -3.26
CA HIS A 431 -5.57 -11.76 -3.45
C HIS A 431 -5.73 -12.83 -2.33
N CYS A 432 -6.93 -12.95 -1.78
CA CYS A 432 -7.35 -14.03 -0.87
C CYS A 432 -8.39 -14.93 -1.58
N PRO A 433 -7.95 -15.93 -2.38
CA PRO A 433 -8.84 -16.78 -3.19
C PRO A 433 -9.72 -17.71 -2.35
N GLN A 434 -9.37 -17.93 -1.07
CA GLN A 434 -10.15 -18.73 -0.14
C GLN A 434 -11.40 -18.01 0.43
N LEU A 435 -11.52 -16.71 0.19
CA LEU A 435 -12.65 -15.88 0.65
C LEU A 435 -13.56 -15.59 -0.52
N ASP A 436 -14.72 -16.22 -0.62
CA ASP A 436 -15.65 -16.09 -1.73
C ASP A 436 -16.67 -14.94 -1.55
N PHE A 437 -17.57 -14.75 -2.51
CA PHE A 437 -18.60 -13.69 -2.46
C PHE A 437 -19.52 -13.78 -1.23
N SER A 438 -19.70 -14.96 -0.63
CA SER A 438 -20.60 -15.14 0.51
C SER A 438 -20.10 -14.44 1.78
N ILE A 439 -18.81 -14.10 1.88
CA ILE A 439 -18.29 -13.29 2.99
C ILE A 439 -19.01 -11.94 3.10
N LEU A 440 -19.39 -11.32 1.96
CA LEU A 440 -20.12 -10.05 1.96
C LEU A 440 -21.49 -10.21 2.62
N SER A 441 -22.13 -11.36 2.41
CA SER A 441 -23.42 -11.67 3.05
C SER A 441 -23.26 -11.98 4.54
N GLN A 442 -22.12 -12.53 4.97
CA GLN A 442 -21.84 -12.79 6.38
C GLN A 442 -21.57 -11.50 7.16
N ILE A 443 -20.75 -10.59 6.60
CA ILE A 443 -20.37 -9.34 7.28
C ILE A 443 -21.45 -8.26 7.21
N SER A 444 -22.34 -8.34 6.23
CA SER A 444 -23.43 -7.36 6.06
C SER A 444 -24.39 -7.33 7.25
N LEU A 445 -24.38 -8.35 8.11
CA LEU A 445 -25.17 -8.40 9.34
C LEU A 445 -24.78 -7.30 10.34
N SER A 446 -23.48 -7.06 10.53
CA SER A 446 -22.95 -6.15 11.56
C SER A 446 -22.24 -4.92 10.99
N CYS A 447 -21.48 -5.05 9.90
CA CYS A 447 -20.66 -3.97 9.35
C CYS A 447 -21.47 -3.07 8.40
N LYS A 448 -22.48 -2.36 8.92
CA LYS A 448 -23.39 -1.51 8.11
C LYS A 448 -22.74 -0.22 7.59
N SER A 449 -21.66 0.21 8.22
CA SER A 449 -20.90 1.41 7.87
C SER A 449 -19.88 1.20 6.75
N LEU A 450 -19.84 -0.01 6.16
CA LEU A 450 -18.85 -0.36 5.15
C LEU A 450 -19.08 0.44 3.86
N GLU A 451 -18.11 1.27 3.52
CA GLU A 451 -18.13 2.18 2.37
C GLU A 451 -17.37 1.60 1.18
N LYS A 452 -16.29 0.86 1.42
CA LYS A 452 -15.40 0.33 0.38
C LYS A 452 -15.01 -1.12 0.67
N VAL A 453 -15.17 -1.99 -0.33
CA VAL A 453 -14.67 -3.38 -0.26
C VAL A 453 -13.86 -3.74 -1.48
N LYS A 454 -12.68 -4.30 -1.26
CA LYS A 454 -11.81 -4.82 -2.33
C LYS A 454 -11.58 -6.32 -2.12
N MET A 455 -11.95 -7.11 -3.12
CA MET A 455 -11.79 -8.56 -3.14
C MET A 455 -11.21 -9.05 -4.47
N GLN A 456 -10.36 -8.24 -5.11
CA GLN A 456 -9.79 -8.59 -6.41
C GLN A 456 -8.87 -9.81 -6.32
N LEU A 457 -8.83 -10.61 -7.38
CA LEU A 457 -7.88 -11.70 -7.55
C LEU A 457 -6.98 -11.41 -8.75
N TYR A 458 -5.85 -12.10 -8.81
CA TYR A 458 -5.02 -12.06 -10.01
C TYR A 458 -5.82 -12.58 -11.20
N PHE A 459 -6.11 -11.68 -12.13
CA PHE A 459 -6.84 -11.98 -13.35
C PHE A 459 -5.86 -12.17 -14.51
N ASN A 460 -5.82 -13.38 -15.07
CA ASN A 460 -4.99 -13.67 -16.22
C ASN A 460 -5.81 -13.62 -17.51
N ARG A 461 -5.44 -12.69 -18.39
CA ARG A 461 -6.09 -12.38 -19.68
C ARG A 461 -6.21 -13.60 -20.62
N PHE A 462 -5.36 -14.62 -20.47
CA PHE A 462 -5.39 -15.82 -21.32
C PHE A 462 -6.66 -16.68 -21.11
N PHE A 463 -7.19 -16.76 -19.88
CA PHE A 463 -8.42 -17.53 -19.61
C PHE A 463 -9.61 -17.03 -20.43
N VAL A 464 -9.67 -15.72 -20.68
CA VAL A 464 -10.78 -15.08 -21.38
C VAL A 464 -10.81 -15.41 -22.87
N LYS A 465 -9.65 -15.44 -23.54
CA LYS A 465 -9.59 -15.86 -24.96
C LYS A 465 -10.12 -17.29 -25.15
N SER A 466 -9.76 -18.22 -24.26
CA SER A 466 -10.16 -19.62 -24.38
C SER A 466 -11.67 -19.84 -24.17
N LYS A 467 -12.29 -19.15 -23.20
CA LYS A 467 -13.72 -19.31 -22.89
C LYS A 467 -14.62 -18.57 -23.89
N ILE A 468 -14.23 -17.35 -24.32
CA ILE A 468 -14.96 -16.60 -25.36
C ILE A 468 -14.94 -17.34 -26.71
N LEU A 469 -13.83 -18.03 -27.04
CA LEU A 469 -13.75 -18.85 -28.27
C LEU A 469 -14.61 -20.13 -28.20
N GLN A 470 -14.80 -20.71 -27.01
CA GLN A 470 -15.66 -21.88 -26.81
C GLN A 470 -17.15 -21.52 -26.79
N ASP A 471 -17.53 -20.39 -26.18
CA ASP A 471 -18.92 -19.95 -26.07
C ASP A 471 -19.42 -19.19 -27.33
N GLY A 472 -18.61 -19.13 -28.40
CA GLY A 472 -19.02 -18.64 -29.72
C GLY A 472 -20.04 -19.55 -30.42
N VAL A 473 -20.25 -20.77 -29.92
CA VAL A 473 -21.24 -21.72 -30.43
C VAL A 473 -21.90 -22.42 -29.24
N SER A 474 -23.23 -22.28 -29.11
CA SER A 474 -24.14 -23.01 -28.21
C SER A 474 -24.38 -22.43 -26.81
N CYS A 475 -25.40 -21.55 -26.73
CA CYS A 475 -26.26 -21.45 -25.54
C CYS A 475 -27.12 -22.72 -25.43
N ALA A 476 -26.54 -23.85 -25.03
CA ALA A 476 -27.31 -25.03 -24.66
C ALA A 476 -27.34 -25.16 -23.14
N ASN A 477 -28.53 -24.88 -22.61
CA ASN A 477 -29.08 -25.35 -21.33
C ASN A 477 -28.16 -26.27 -20.52
N HIS A 478 -27.27 -25.70 -19.71
CA HIS A 478 -26.83 -26.42 -18.52
C HIS A 478 -27.98 -26.35 -17.51
N SER A 479 -28.63 -27.49 -17.35
CA SER A 479 -29.64 -27.82 -16.35
C SER A 479 -29.44 -27.03 -15.06
N LEU A 480 -30.48 -26.27 -14.70
CA LEU A 480 -30.69 -25.66 -13.39
C LEU A 480 -30.40 -26.70 -12.29
N SER A 481 -29.23 -26.63 -11.66
CA SER A 481 -29.04 -27.27 -10.35
C SER A 481 -30.01 -26.57 -9.39
N ARG A 482 -31.05 -27.29 -8.97
CA ARG A 482 -32.12 -26.84 -8.06
C ARG A 482 -31.65 -26.56 -6.61
N ASP A 483 -30.36 -26.38 -6.37
CA ASP A 483 -29.80 -26.30 -5.01
C ASP A 483 -29.52 -24.86 -4.54
N MET A 484 -30.28 -23.86 -5.02
CA MET A 484 -30.06 -22.45 -4.64
C MET A 484 -31.29 -21.73 -4.06
N ASP A 485 -32.33 -22.48 -3.67
CA ASP A 485 -33.50 -21.93 -2.98
C ASP A 485 -33.30 -21.76 -1.46
N SER A 486 -32.06 -21.86 -0.96
CA SER A 486 -31.77 -21.75 0.48
C SER A 486 -30.53 -20.92 0.82
N ILE A 487 -30.34 -19.76 0.19
CA ILE A 487 -29.51 -18.71 0.84
C ILE A 487 -30.45 -17.91 1.73
N PRO A 488 -30.38 -18.06 3.06
CA PRO A 488 -31.16 -17.23 3.97
C PRO A 488 -30.73 -15.78 3.74
N LEU A 489 -31.71 -14.93 3.41
CA LEU A 489 -31.56 -13.48 3.43
C LEU A 489 -30.93 -13.05 4.74
N CYS A 490 -29.85 -12.27 4.70
CA CYS A 490 -29.54 -11.36 5.78
C CYS A 490 -28.53 -10.27 5.39
N GLY A 491 -28.96 -9.01 5.51
CA GLY A 491 -28.09 -7.83 5.60
C GLY A 491 -27.85 -7.04 4.31
N CYS A 492 -28.43 -5.83 4.24
CA CYS A 492 -28.02 -4.80 3.27
C CYS A 492 -26.72 -4.13 3.70
N LEU A 493 -25.90 -3.71 2.73
CA LEU A 493 -24.74 -2.83 2.89
C LEU A 493 -25.09 -1.45 2.31
N PRO A 494 -25.94 -0.66 3.00
CA PRO A 494 -26.51 0.56 2.42
C PRO A 494 -25.46 1.65 2.19
N SER A 495 -24.38 1.65 2.96
CA SER A 495 -23.30 2.65 2.87
C SER A 495 -22.25 2.30 1.80
N LEU A 496 -22.34 1.14 1.15
CA LEU A 496 -21.32 0.69 0.22
C LEU A 496 -21.34 1.56 -1.05
N THR A 497 -20.24 2.28 -1.26
CA THR A 497 -20.05 3.19 -2.40
C THR A 497 -19.06 2.64 -3.42
N SER A 498 -18.11 1.79 -3.00
CA SER A 498 -17.09 1.20 -3.87
C SER A 498 -16.92 -0.30 -3.63
N LEU A 499 -16.97 -1.09 -4.70
CA LEU A 499 -16.80 -2.54 -4.65
C LEU A 499 -15.88 -3.01 -5.79
N SER A 500 -14.80 -3.70 -5.46
CA SER A 500 -13.93 -4.36 -6.44
C SER A 500 -14.01 -5.88 -6.28
N LEU A 501 -14.45 -6.55 -7.34
CA LEU A 501 -14.56 -8.00 -7.46
C LEU A 501 -13.76 -8.53 -8.67
N GLU A 502 -12.76 -7.79 -9.12
CA GLU A 502 -11.96 -8.16 -10.29
C GLU A 502 -11.39 -9.59 -10.17
N GLY A 503 -11.42 -10.36 -11.25
CA GLY A 503 -10.91 -11.73 -11.31
C GLY A 503 -11.78 -12.78 -10.61
N ARG A 504 -12.90 -12.40 -9.97
CA ARG A 504 -13.84 -13.33 -9.32
C ARG A 504 -14.73 -14.05 -10.35
N SER A 505 -14.13 -15.01 -11.05
CA SER A 505 -14.77 -15.66 -12.20
C SER A 505 -15.96 -16.58 -11.89
N SER A 506 -16.23 -16.87 -10.62
CA SER A 506 -17.39 -17.62 -10.13
C SER A 506 -18.65 -16.76 -9.98
N LEU A 507 -18.53 -15.44 -10.19
CA LEU A 507 -19.66 -14.53 -10.08
C LEU A 507 -20.68 -14.78 -11.19
N LYS A 508 -21.95 -14.95 -10.79
CA LYS A 508 -23.11 -15.17 -11.64
C LYS A 508 -24.04 -13.97 -11.58
N ASP A 509 -24.94 -13.87 -12.55
CA ASP A 509 -25.97 -12.83 -12.62
C ASP A 509 -26.86 -12.77 -11.36
N SER A 510 -27.06 -13.90 -10.67
CA SER A 510 -27.79 -13.95 -9.38
C SER A 510 -27.07 -13.17 -8.26
N HIS A 511 -25.74 -13.14 -8.27
CA HIS A 511 -24.96 -12.35 -7.32
C HIS A 511 -25.08 -10.85 -7.62
N LEU A 512 -25.10 -10.46 -8.91
CA LEU A 512 -25.36 -9.08 -9.30
C LEU A 512 -26.77 -8.64 -8.89
N ASP A 513 -27.78 -9.49 -9.05
CA ASP A 513 -29.14 -9.20 -8.60
C ASP A 513 -29.22 -8.97 -7.08
N LEU A 514 -28.44 -9.72 -6.30
CA LEU A 514 -28.32 -9.50 -4.86
C LEU A 514 -27.65 -8.15 -4.57
N LEU A 515 -26.52 -7.83 -5.20
CA LEU A 515 -25.83 -6.55 -5.04
C LEU A 515 -26.73 -5.37 -5.40
N ALA A 516 -27.47 -5.47 -6.51
CA ALA A 516 -28.41 -4.46 -6.97
C ALA A 516 -29.53 -4.17 -5.95
N ARG A 517 -29.93 -5.16 -5.15
CA ARG A 517 -30.92 -5.00 -4.08
C ARG A 517 -30.33 -4.47 -2.78
N CYS A 518 -29.10 -4.85 -2.45
CA CYS A 518 -28.51 -4.64 -1.14
C CYS A 518 -27.57 -3.42 -1.03
N CYS A 519 -27.02 -2.94 -2.15
CA CYS A 519 -25.97 -1.91 -2.18
C CYS A 519 -26.42 -0.68 -2.97
N ILE A 520 -27.48 -0.01 -2.54
CA ILE A 520 -28.18 1.05 -3.32
C ILE A 520 -27.36 2.30 -3.63
N ASN A 521 -26.30 2.60 -2.86
CA ASN A 521 -25.48 3.81 -2.99
C ASN A 521 -24.16 3.57 -3.75
N LEU A 522 -24.08 2.49 -4.53
CA LEU A 522 -22.85 2.15 -5.24
C LEU A 522 -22.53 3.20 -6.32
N THR A 523 -21.32 3.75 -6.26
CA THR A 523 -20.81 4.76 -7.21
C THR A 523 -19.58 4.27 -7.98
N ALA A 524 -18.92 3.21 -7.51
CA ALA A 524 -17.74 2.64 -8.12
C ALA A 524 -17.80 1.10 -8.08
N ILE A 525 -17.72 0.46 -9.24
CA ILE A 525 -17.72 -1.01 -9.36
C ILE A 525 -16.63 -1.47 -10.31
N ASN A 526 -15.85 -2.47 -9.87
CA ASN A 526 -14.93 -3.21 -10.72
C ASN A 526 -15.33 -4.70 -10.76
N LEU A 527 -15.74 -5.17 -11.94
CA LEU A 527 -16.10 -6.55 -12.27
C LEU A 527 -15.16 -7.13 -13.34
N GLY A 528 -13.98 -6.53 -13.55
CA GLY A 528 -13.02 -6.98 -14.56
C GLY A 528 -12.73 -8.48 -14.44
N GLY A 529 -12.66 -9.21 -15.55
CA GLY A 529 -12.36 -10.64 -15.55
C GLY A 529 -13.45 -11.56 -15.00
N CYS A 530 -14.64 -11.05 -14.65
CA CYS A 530 -15.78 -11.85 -14.21
C CYS A 530 -16.53 -12.44 -15.41
N PHE A 531 -15.92 -13.43 -16.07
CA PHE A 531 -16.37 -13.93 -17.37
C PHE A 531 -17.66 -14.78 -17.35
N GLU A 532 -18.17 -15.18 -16.19
CA GLU A 532 -19.47 -15.88 -16.07
C GLU A 532 -20.68 -14.93 -16.04
N LEU A 533 -20.44 -13.62 -15.93
CA LEU A 533 -21.49 -12.61 -16.02
C LEU A 533 -21.98 -12.48 -17.45
N THR A 534 -23.29 -12.34 -17.64
CA THR A 534 -23.88 -12.10 -18.96
C THR A 534 -24.19 -10.61 -19.17
N ASP A 535 -24.31 -10.19 -20.45
CA ASP A 535 -24.73 -8.83 -20.78
C ASP A 535 -26.12 -8.50 -20.19
N ARG A 536 -27.01 -9.49 -20.09
CA ARG A 536 -28.35 -9.32 -19.48
C ARG A 536 -28.25 -9.08 -17.98
N GLY A 537 -27.40 -9.84 -17.27
CA GLY A 537 -27.14 -9.65 -15.85
C GLY A 537 -26.53 -8.29 -15.55
N LEU A 538 -25.50 -7.90 -16.31
CA LEU A 538 -24.87 -6.59 -16.23
C LEU A 538 -25.86 -5.46 -16.52
N ALA A 539 -26.65 -5.55 -17.58
CA ALA A 539 -27.67 -4.55 -17.90
C ALA A 539 -28.70 -4.39 -16.77
N LYS A 540 -29.22 -5.50 -16.21
CA LYS A 540 -30.16 -5.47 -15.08
C LYS A 540 -29.56 -4.79 -13.86
N PHE A 541 -28.29 -5.05 -13.58
CA PHE A 541 -27.54 -4.43 -12.49
C PHE A 541 -27.34 -2.93 -12.73
N LEU A 542 -26.80 -2.54 -13.90
CA LEU A 542 -26.47 -1.15 -14.22
C LEU A 542 -27.71 -0.24 -14.28
N ALA A 543 -28.87 -0.78 -14.70
CA ALA A 543 -30.14 -0.05 -14.72
C ALA A 543 -30.56 0.49 -13.34
N ARG A 544 -30.01 -0.04 -12.24
CA ARG A 544 -30.30 0.40 -10.86
C ARG A 544 -29.37 1.54 -10.38
N PHE A 545 -28.21 1.73 -11.00
CA PHE A 545 -27.15 2.62 -10.50
C PHE A 545 -26.95 3.85 -11.38
N LYS A 546 -27.77 4.89 -11.16
CA LYS A 546 -27.67 6.16 -11.92
C LYS A 546 -26.54 7.08 -11.46
N SER A 547 -26.00 6.85 -10.27
CA SER A 547 -24.93 7.65 -9.66
C SER A 547 -23.54 7.04 -9.86
N LEU A 548 -23.38 6.14 -10.82
CA LEU A 548 -22.11 5.46 -11.06
C LEU A 548 -21.09 6.43 -11.67
N THR A 549 -19.96 6.59 -11.00
CA THR A 549 -18.83 7.44 -11.38
C THR A 549 -17.63 6.64 -11.88
N MET A 550 -17.53 5.35 -11.52
CA MET A 550 -16.50 4.43 -12.00
C MET A 550 -17.13 3.08 -12.37
N LEU A 551 -16.88 2.65 -13.60
CA LEU A 551 -17.27 1.34 -14.12
C LEU A 551 -16.07 0.64 -14.76
N GLU A 552 -15.66 -0.46 -14.17
CA GLU A 552 -14.64 -1.34 -14.75
C GLU A 552 -15.22 -2.72 -15.01
N VAL A 553 -15.28 -3.11 -16.28
CA VAL A 553 -15.90 -4.36 -16.75
C VAL A 553 -15.02 -5.05 -17.79
N ALA A 554 -13.71 -4.77 -17.74
CA ALA A 554 -12.72 -5.33 -18.65
C ALA A 554 -12.87 -6.85 -18.75
N TYR A 555 -12.79 -7.40 -19.96
CA TYR A 555 -12.84 -8.84 -20.21
C TYR A 555 -14.09 -9.55 -19.65
N THR A 556 -15.24 -8.86 -19.63
CA THR A 556 -16.56 -9.44 -19.32
C THR A 556 -17.44 -9.53 -20.57
N ALA A 557 -18.67 -10.03 -20.41
CA ALA A 557 -19.67 -10.06 -21.48
C ALA A 557 -20.39 -8.72 -21.71
N PHE A 558 -19.87 -7.59 -21.23
CA PHE A 558 -20.46 -6.26 -21.42
C PHE A 558 -20.73 -5.98 -22.91
N GLY A 559 -21.99 -5.70 -23.24
CA GLY A 559 -22.48 -5.53 -24.60
C GLY A 559 -23.52 -4.43 -24.74
N GLU A 560 -24.33 -4.51 -25.79
CA GLU A 560 -25.30 -3.47 -26.15
C GLU A 560 -26.40 -3.28 -25.10
N LEU A 561 -26.85 -4.33 -24.41
CA LEU A 561 -27.87 -4.21 -23.37
C LEU A 561 -27.33 -3.39 -22.19
N SER A 562 -26.08 -3.62 -21.82
CA SER A 562 -25.41 -2.87 -20.75
C SER A 562 -25.22 -1.39 -21.11
N VAL A 563 -24.87 -1.09 -22.36
CA VAL A 563 -24.80 0.31 -22.86
C VAL A 563 -26.16 0.98 -22.77
N ASN A 564 -27.22 0.33 -23.25
CA ASN A 564 -28.57 0.90 -23.21
C ASN A 564 -29.05 1.13 -21.76
N ALA A 565 -28.73 0.22 -20.84
CA ALA A 565 -29.03 0.38 -19.42
C ALA A 565 -28.32 1.59 -18.79
N LEU A 566 -27.03 1.79 -19.10
CA LEU A 566 -26.27 2.96 -18.63
C LEU A 566 -26.83 4.28 -19.17
N LEU A 567 -27.25 4.29 -20.43
CA LEU A 567 -27.82 5.46 -21.09
C LEU A 567 -29.30 5.68 -20.74
N CYS A 568 -29.92 4.79 -19.96
CA CYS A 568 -31.36 4.78 -19.68
C CYS A 568 -32.22 4.73 -20.96
N GLU A 569 -31.73 4.09 -22.03
CA GLU A 569 -32.44 3.93 -23.30
C GLU A 569 -33.34 2.68 -23.26
N ALA A 570 -34.56 2.78 -23.81
CA ALA A 570 -35.50 1.66 -23.84
C ALA A 570 -34.99 0.52 -24.74
N VAL A 571 -35.00 -0.72 -24.23
CA VAL A 571 -34.63 -1.91 -25.00
C VAL A 571 -35.86 -2.42 -25.76
N ALA A 572 -35.86 -2.30 -27.09
CA ALA A 572 -36.81 -3.04 -27.93
C ALA A 572 -36.32 -4.50 -28.03
N VAL A 573 -36.78 -5.39 -27.15
CA VAL A 573 -36.46 -6.82 -27.25
C VAL A 573 -37.44 -7.48 -28.24
N PRO A 574 -36.96 -8.23 -29.26
CA PRO A 574 -37.83 -9.04 -30.11
C PRO A 574 -38.47 -10.14 -29.26
N SER A 575 -39.79 -10.19 -29.29
CA SER A 575 -40.66 -11.13 -28.58
C SER A 575 -40.20 -12.60 -28.63
N GLN A 576 -39.87 -13.17 -27.46
CA GLN A 576 -40.11 -14.58 -27.17
C GLN A 576 -40.95 -14.68 -25.88
N PRO A 577 -42.08 -15.42 -25.87
CA PRO A 577 -42.99 -15.46 -24.75
C PRO A 577 -42.69 -16.68 -23.88
N SER A 578 -41.99 -16.49 -22.76
CA SER A 578 -42.18 -17.32 -21.56
C SER A 578 -41.36 -16.81 -20.38
N GLU A 579 -42.05 -16.66 -19.25
CA GLU A 579 -41.59 -16.48 -17.88
C GLU A 579 -41.04 -15.09 -17.48
N ASN A 580 -41.99 -14.24 -17.09
CA ASN A 580 -41.91 -13.25 -16.00
C ASN A 580 -40.58 -12.50 -15.85
N LEU A 581 -40.20 -11.76 -16.89
CA LEU A 581 -39.54 -10.47 -16.67
C LEU A 581 -40.56 -9.56 -15.98
N CYS A 582 -40.58 -9.54 -14.64
CA CYS A 582 -41.27 -8.47 -13.90
C CYS A 582 -40.84 -7.15 -14.53
N SER A 583 -41.85 -6.47 -15.07
CA SER A 583 -41.83 -5.11 -15.60
C SER A 583 -40.63 -4.31 -15.09
N LEU A 584 -39.66 -4.08 -15.97
CA LEU A 584 -38.81 -2.89 -15.89
C LEU A 584 -39.75 -1.69 -16.03
N GLU A 585 -40.49 -1.35 -14.97
CA GLU A 585 -41.20 -0.08 -14.85
C GLU A 585 -40.12 1.01 -14.80
N MET A 586 -39.66 1.38 -15.99
CA MET A 586 -38.92 2.59 -16.25
C MET A 586 -39.87 3.74 -15.88
N ARG A 587 -39.65 4.33 -14.71
CA ARG A 587 -40.24 5.64 -14.40
C ARG A 587 -39.75 6.60 -15.48
N HIS A 588 -40.69 7.08 -16.29
CA HIS A 588 -40.49 7.96 -17.43
C HIS A 588 -40.10 9.38 -16.97
N ASP A 589 -38.91 9.54 -16.41
CA ASP A 589 -38.26 10.85 -16.31
C ASP A 589 -37.04 10.86 -17.22
N ALA A 590 -37.32 10.92 -18.53
CA ALA A 590 -36.33 11.15 -19.57
C ALA A 590 -35.90 12.62 -19.55
N SER A 591 -35.18 13.03 -18.50
CA SER A 591 -34.23 14.15 -18.64
C SER A 591 -32.95 13.58 -19.24
N ILE A 592 -32.57 14.07 -20.41
CA ILE A 592 -31.41 13.66 -21.20
C ILE A 592 -30.15 14.22 -20.49
N GLY A 593 -29.81 13.66 -19.33
CA GLY A 593 -28.61 14.01 -18.58
C GLY A 593 -27.38 13.33 -19.18
N ASN A 594 -26.22 14.00 -19.15
CA ASN A 594 -24.94 13.34 -19.41
C ASN A 594 -24.65 12.33 -18.28
N CYS A 595 -24.02 11.22 -18.63
CA CYS A 595 -23.53 10.25 -17.68
C CYS A 595 -22.40 10.86 -16.84
N ILE A 596 -22.47 10.70 -15.52
CA ILE A 596 -21.50 11.27 -14.57
C ILE A 596 -20.22 10.41 -14.43
N LEU A 597 -20.05 9.41 -15.29
CA LEU A 597 -18.87 8.55 -15.30
C LEU A 597 -17.60 9.38 -15.46
N THR A 598 -16.66 9.15 -14.55
CA THR A 598 -15.31 9.71 -14.53
C THR A 598 -14.26 8.65 -14.87
N ALA A 599 -14.58 7.37 -14.74
CA ALA A 599 -13.70 6.26 -15.06
C ALA A 599 -14.48 5.15 -15.78
N LEU A 600 -14.01 4.76 -16.95
CA LEU A 600 -14.61 3.70 -17.77
C LEU A 600 -13.53 2.76 -18.31
N ASN A 601 -13.60 1.49 -17.95
CA ASN A 601 -12.71 0.44 -18.43
C ASN A 601 -13.49 -0.67 -19.13
N LEU A 602 -13.38 -0.72 -20.46
CA LEU A 602 -14.00 -1.70 -21.33
C LEU A 602 -12.96 -2.64 -21.98
N GLU A 603 -11.72 -2.65 -21.50
CA GLU A 603 -10.62 -3.40 -22.13
C GLU A 603 -11.03 -4.84 -22.46
N GLY A 604 -10.83 -5.28 -23.70
CA GLY A 604 -11.12 -6.64 -24.15
C GLY A 604 -12.60 -7.06 -24.17
N CYS A 605 -13.56 -6.14 -24.00
CA CYS A 605 -14.98 -6.45 -24.14
C CYS A 605 -15.33 -6.68 -25.62
N SER A 606 -15.66 -7.92 -25.98
CA SER A 606 -15.89 -8.31 -27.38
C SER A 606 -17.35 -8.22 -27.84
N ARG A 607 -18.31 -8.04 -26.92
CA ARG A 607 -19.75 -8.02 -27.22
C ARG A 607 -20.32 -6.63 -27.48
N VAL A 608 -19.50 -5.58 -27.39
CA VAL A 608 -19.88 -4.19 -27.66
C VAL A 608 -19.27 -3.72 -28.97
N ASN A 609 -20.08 -3.08 -29.82
CA ASN A 609 -19.66 -2.57 -31.13
C ASN A 609 -19.33 -1.07 -31.10
N ASN A 610 -18.66 -0.59 -32.14
CA ASN A 610 -18.25 0.81 -32.30
C ASN A 610 -19.42 1.80 -32.18
N ILE A 611 -20.58 1.49 -32.77
CA ILE A 611 -21.78 2.33 -32.69
C ILE A 611 -22.22 2.54 -31.23
N SER A 612 -22.24 1.47 -30.44
CA SER A 612 -22.63 1.53 -29.03
C SER A 612 -21.60 2.26 -28.17
N ILE A 613 -20.30 2.05 -28.42
CA ILE A 613 -19.23 2.79 -27.76
C ILE A 613 -19.33 4.28 -28.11
N SER A 614 -19.57 4.64 -29.38
CA SER A 614 -19.73 6.05 -29.78
C SER A 614 -20.90 6.73 -29.07
N ARG A 615 -22.03 6.04 -28.94
CA ARG A 615 -23.19 6.55 -28.18
C ARG A 615 -22.81 6.81 -26.72
N LEU A 616 -22.10 5.86 -26.10
CA LEU A 616 -21.62 5.99 -24.73
C LEU A 616 -20.65 7.17 -24.56
N LEU A 617 -19.62 7.26 -25.41
CA LEU A 617 -18.58 8.31 -25.33
C LEU A 617 -19.14 9.72 -25.52
N LYS A 618 -20.15 9.89 -26.39
CA LYS A 618 -20.87 11.17 -26.56
C LYS A 618 -21.56 11.63 -25.28
N LYS A 619 -21.96 10.69 -24.42
CA LYS A 619 -22.71 10.95 -23.19
C LYS A 619 -21.84 10.94 -21.94
N THR A 620 -20.54 10.75 -22.05
CA THR A 620 -19.61 10.69 -20.90
C THR A 620 -18.52 11.79 -20.96
N PRO A 621 -18.87 13.08 -20.99
CA PRO A 621 -17.88 14.16 -21.15
C PRO A 621 -16.97 14.37 -19.92
N PHE A 622 -17.34 13.80 -18.76
CA PHE A 622 -16.61 13.95 -17.51
C PHE A 622 -15.52 12.88 -17.28
N LEU A 623 -15.27 12.01 -18.26
CA LEU A 623 -14.26 10.97 -18.14
C LEU A 623 -12.87 11.55 -17.92
N LYS A 624 -12.22 11.07 -16.85
CA LYS A 624 -10.82 11.26 -16.51
C LYS A 624 -9.99 10.02 -16.85
N TYR A 625 -10.60 8.83 -16.85
CA TYR A 625 -9.96 7.57 -17.24
C TYR A 625 -10.81 6.83 -18.27
N LEU A 626 -10.20 6.50 -19.40
CA LEU A 626 -10.81 5.71 -20.46
C LEU A 626 -9.84 4.61 -20.90
N ASN A 627 -10.28 3.36 -20.78
CA ASN A 627 -9.55 2.20 -21.27
C ASN A 627 -10.41 1.41 -22.26
N LEU A 628 -9.96 1.40 -23.51
CA LEU A 628 -10.57 0.69 -24.64
C LEU A 628 -9.57 -0.31 -25.27
N GLY A 629 -8.52 -0.69 -24.53
CA GLY A 629 -7.48 -1.57 -25.06
C GLY A 629 -8.02 -2.94 -25.50
N TYR A 630 -7.39 -3.56 -26.48
CA TYR A 630 -7.77 -4.85 -27.05
C TYR A 630 -9.21 -4.92 -27.59
N MET A 631 -9.81 -3.77 -27.91
CA MET A 631 -11.10 -3.66 -28.58
C MET A 631 -10.92 -3.27 -30.05
N ARG A 632 -11.91 -3.55 -30.90
CA ARG A 632 -11.90 -3.16 -32.33
C ARG A 632 -12.39 -1.72 -32.55
N VAL A 633 -11.79 -0.76 -31.83
CA VAL A 633 -12.17 0.66 -31.85
C VAL A 633 -11.47 1.39 -33.00
N ASP A 634 -12.24 2.13 -33.78
CA ASP A 634 -11.78 2.96 -34.92
C ASP A 634 -11.82 4.47 -34.60
N ASP A 635 -11.34 5.29 -35.53
CA ASP A 635 -11.33 6.76 -35.39
C ASP A 635 -12.72 7.37 -35.22
N SER A 636 -13.72 6.86 -35.94
CA SER A 636 -15.08 7.38 -35.86
C SER A 636 -15.64 7.23 -34.44
N THR A 637 -15.23 6.15 -33.76
CA THR A 637 -15.58 5.86 -32.39
C THR A 637 -14.89 6.81 -31.43
N LEU A 638 -13.58 6.97 -31.53
CA LEU A 638 -12.81 7.81 -30.61
C LEU A 638 -13.13 9.31 -30.78
N LEU A 639 -13.31 9.78 -32.03
CA LEU A 639 -13.68 11.17 -32.34
C LEU A 639 -15.06 11.57 -31.79
N SER A 640 -15.90 10.60 -31.45
CA SER A 640 -17.20 10.87 -30.82
C SER A 640 -17.08 11.33 -29.35
N PHE A 641 -15.91 11.15 -28.72
CA PHE A 641 -15.66 11.61 -27.37
C PHE A 641 -15.53 13.14 -27.32
N GLY A 642 -16.48 13.79 -26.66
CA GLY A 642 -16.52 15.25 -26.50
C GLY A 642 -15.93 15.77 -25.19
N GLY A 643 -15.28 14.92 -24.39
CA GLY A 643 -14.72 15.30 -23.10
C GLY A 643 -13.33 15.96 -23.18
N THR A 644 -13.04 16.83 -22.20
CA THR A 644 -11.78 17.60 -22.10
C THR A 644 -11.04 17.38 -20.77
N LEU A 645 -11.55 16.48 -19.92
CA LEU A 645 -11.02 16.22 -18.57
C LEU A 645 -10.18 14.94 -18.49
N LEU A 646 -9.84 14.34 -19.64
CA LEU A 646 -9.16 13.05 -19.70
C LEU A 646 -7.73 13.18 -19.17
N LYS A 647 -7.42 12.36 -18.16
CA LYS A 647 -6.10 12.25 -17.54
C LYS A 647 -5.38 10.96 -17.95
N LYS A 648 -6.13 9.91 -18.25
CA LYS A 648 -5.59 8.59 -18.57
C LYS A 648 -6.35 7.97 -19.74
N LEU A 649 -5.62 7.65 -20.81
CA LEU A 649 -6.15 7.03 -22.03
C LEU A 649 -5.36 5.77 -22.38
N ASN A 650 -6.05 4.64 -22.47
CA ASN A 650 -5.49 3.40 -22.98
C ASN A 650 -6.26 2.92 -24.20
N LEU A 651 -5.56 2.87 -25.33
CA LEU A 651 -6.03 2.43 -26.64
C LEU A 651 -5.18 1.28 -27.18
N ARG A 652 -4.40 0.60 -26.34
CA ARG A 652 -3.48 -0.47 -26.75
C ARG A 652 -4.19 -1.53 -27.62
N GLU A 653 -3.55 -1.96 -28.71
CA GLU A 653 -4.06 -3.00 -29.62
C GLU A 653 -5.48 -2.68 -30.18
N THR A 654 -5.73 -1.40 -30.52
CA THR A 654 -6.95 -0.95 -31.23
C THR A 654 -6.64 -0.57 -32.68
N GLU A 655 -7.67 -0.19 -33.44
CA GLU A 655 -7.58 0.14 -34.87
C GLU A 655 -7.54 1.65 -35.15
N VAL A 656 -7.39 2.46 -34.10
CA VAL A 656 -7.30 3.94 -34.18
C VAL A 656 -6.06 4.40 -34.94
N THR A 657 -6.19 5.51 -35.66
CA THR A 657 -5.09 6.18 -36.36
C THR A 657 -4.57 7.37 -35.56
N GLU A 658 -3.49 7.97 -36.05
CA GLU A 658 -2.91 9.19 -35.50
C GLU A 658 -3.91 10.36 -35.43
N CYS A 659 -4.83 10.49 -36.41
CA CYS A 659 -5.75 11.61 -36.51
C CYS A 659 -6.67 11.74 -35.28
N SER A 660 -7.22 10.63 -34.80
CA SER A 660 -8.12 10.65 -33.64
C SER A 660 -7.35 10.82 -32.33
N VAL A 661 -6.18 10.20 -32.18
CA VAL A 661 -5.30 10.40 -31.01
C VAL A 661 -4.87 11.85 -30.91
N ALA A 662 -4.43 12.45 -32.02
CA ALA A 662 -4.06 13.85 -32.12
C ALA A 662 -5.21 14.78 -31.70
N HIS A 663 -6.43 14.50 -32.16
CA HIS A 663 -7.62 15.23 -31.74
C HIS A 663 -7.84 15.16 -30.21
N ILE A 664 -7.73 13.98 -29.60
CA ILE A 664 -7.91 13.82 -28.16
C ILE A 664 -6.84 14.59 -27.37
N LEU A 665 -5.57 14.49 -27.78
CA LEU A 665 -4.46 15.18 -27.11
C LEU A 665 -4.62 16.70 -27.15
N LYS A 666 -5.07 17.24 -28.29
CA LYS A 666 -5.34 18.68 -28.44
C LYS A 666 -6.32 19.21 -27.39
N TRP A 667 -7.36 18.46 -27.07
CA TRP A 667 -8.43 18.90 -26.16
C TRP A 667 -8.25 18.47 -24.70
N ASN A 668 -7.29 17.59 -24.41
CA ASN A 668 -7.05 17.04 -23.08
C ASN A 668 -5.61 17.33 -22.63
N GLN A 669 -5.29 18.60 -22.44
CA GLN A 669 -3.94 19.06 -22.07
C GLN A 669 -3.50 18.61 -20.67
N GLN A 670 -4.40 18.07 -19.84
CA GLN A 670 -4.09 17.49 -18.53
C GLN A 670 -3.79 15.99 -18.58
N LEU A 671 -3.56 15.42 -19.77
CA LEU A 671 -3.27 14.00 -19.92
C LEU A 671 -1.94 13.65 -19.21
N GLU A 672 -2.01 12.69 -18.29
CA GLU A 672 -0.88 12.19 -17.50
C GLU A 672 -0.44 10.81 -18.03
N ASN A 673 -1.37 10.00 -18.55
CA ASN A 673 -1.07 8.65 -19.05
C ASN A 673 -1.65 8.42 -20.45
N LEU A 674 -0.80 7.99 -21.38
CA LEU A 674 -1.20 7.60 -22.73
C LEU A 674 -0.61 6.23 -23.09
N SER A 675 -1.46 5.30 -23.53
CA SER A 675 -1.05 4.04 -24.13
C SER A 675 -1.70 3.85 -25.49
N VAL A 676 -0.88 3.72 -26.52
CA VAL A 676 -1.26 3.44 -27.93
C VAL A 676 -0.38 2.33 -28.52
N GLN A 677 0.16 1.48 -27.65
CA GLN A 677 1.02 0.37 -28.04
C GLN A 677 0.24 -0.63 -28.92
N GLY A 678 0.84 -1.16 -29.98
CA GLY A 678 0.20 -2.16 -30.83
C GLY A 678 -0.89 -1.64 -31.78
N CYS A 679 -1.21 -0.34 -31.78
CA CYS A 679 -2.15 0.26 -32.74
C CYS A 679 -1.52 0.35 -34.14
N LYS A 680 -1.67 -0.72 -34.93
CA LYS A 680 -1.02 -0.85 -36.24
C LYS A 680 -1.44 0.24 -37.23
N SER A 681 -2.66 0.76 -37.10
CA SER A 681 -3.20 1.82 -37.98
C SER A 681 -2.56 3.20 -37.75
N ILE A 682 -1.79 3.38 -36.67
CA ILE A 682 -0.94 4.57 -36.49
C ILE A 682 0.27 4.53 -37.45
N SER A 683 0.64 3.33 -37.93
CA SER A 683 1.67 3.17 -38.95
C SER A 683 1.05 3.30 -40.35
N VAL A 684 1.15 4.49 -40.96
CA VAL A 684 1.46 4.74 -42.39
C VAL A 684 1.71 6.24 -42.59
N SER A 685 2.99 6.56 -42.86
CA SER A 685 3.61 7.65 -43.65
C SER A 685 2.88 8.96 -44.00
N SER A 686 3.71 10.02 -43.97
CA SER A 686 3.58 11.33 -44.63
C SER A 686 2.70 12.38 -43.97
N ALA A 687 1.62 12.06 -43.26
CA ALA A 687 0.77 13.12 -42.70
C ALA A 687 1.45 13.89 -41.56
N LEU A 688 2.09 13.23 -40.59
CA LEU A 688 2.80 13.94 -39.52
C LEU A 688 4.11 14.57 -40.00
N GLU A 689 4.89 13.95 -40.88
CA GLU A 689 6.08 14.59 -41.44
C GLU A 689 5.74 15.78 -42.35
N THR A 690 4.64 15.70 -43.12
CA THR A 690 4.18 16.83 -43.94
C THR A 690 3.42 17.87 -43.11
N ALA A 691 2.75 17.51 -42.00
CA ALA A 691 2.10 18.47 -41.10
C ALA A 691 3.08 19.11 -40.10
N VAL A 692 4.14 18.39 -39.68
CA VAL A 692 5.27 18.92 -38.90
C VAL A 692 6.17 19.77 -39.80
N ALA A 693 6.35 19.41 -41.07
CA ALA A 693 7.07 20.25 -42.04
C ALA A 693 6.24 21.41 -42.60
N ALA A 694 4.91 21.30 -42.69
CA ALA A 694 4.02 22.40 -43.12
C ALA A 694 3.58 23.30 -41.97
N HIS A 695 3.64 22.83 -40.72
CA HIS A 695 3.39 23.59 -39.51
C HIS A 695 4.20 23.03 -38.33
N GLU A 696 5.45 23.50 -38.16
CA GLU A 696 6.22 23.30 -36.92
C GLU A 696 5.42 23.72 -35.65
N ASP A 697 4.43 24.59 -35.83
CA ASP A 697 3.48 25.00 -34.80
C ASP A 697 2.46 23.89 -34.41
N CYS A 698 2.04 22.99 -35.29
CA CYS A 698 0.89 22.12 -34.96
C CYS A 698 1.28 21.05 -33.92
N ALA A 699 2.33 20.26 -34.17
CA ALA A 699 2.81 19.21 -33.27
C ALA A 699 3.38 19.76 -31.94
N SER A 700 4.09 20.90 -31.99
CA SER A 700 4.62 21.57 -30.81
C SER A 700 3.53 22.25 -29.97
N ASN A 701 2.37 22.60 -30.56
CA ASN A 701 1.21 23.15 -29.84
C ASN A 701 0.24 22.07 -29.31
N MET A 702 0.34 20.80 -29.73
CA MET A 702 -0.63 19.75 -29.33
C MET A 702 -0.57 19.37 -27.85
N LEU A 703 0.59 19.56 -27.22
CA LEU A 703 0.87 19.12 -25.85
C LEU A 703 1.50 20.24 -25.00
N LYS A 704 1.43 21.50 -25.46
CA LYS A 704 1.91 22.67 -24.70
C LYS A 704 1.16 22.75 -23.37
N GLY A 705 1.86 22.41 -22.29
CA GLY A 705 1.33 22.42 -20.92
C GLY A 705 0.92 21.05 -20.36
N SER A 706 1.07 19.96 -21.13
CA SER A 706 0.86 18.60 -20.59
C SER A 706 2.06 18.13 -19.75
N SER A 707 1.75 17.41 -18.67
CA SER A 707 2.73 16.76 -17.79
C SER A 707 2.56 15.25 -17.88
N LEU A 708 2.97 14.67 -19.01
CA LEU A 708 2.93 13.23 -19.21
C LEU A 708 3.84 12.54 -18.21
N LYS A 709 3.28 11.59 -17.47
CA LYS A 709 4.01 10.75 -16.50
C LYS A 709 4.27 9.37 -17.04
N HIS A 710 3.30 8.79 -17.76
CA HIS A 710 3.40 7.43 -18.29
C HIS A 710 3.06 7.39 -19.77
N LEU A 711 4.01 6.91 -20.58
CA LEU A 711 3.89 6.90 -22.02
C LEU A 711 4.22 5.51 -22.58
N ALA A 712 3.26 4.89 -23.26
CA ALA A 712 3.42 3.58 -23.90
C ALA A 712 3.08 3.66 -25.39
N LEU A 713 4.09 3.52 -26.25
CA LEU A 713 4.03 3.75 -27.69
C LEU A 713 4.34 2.47 -28.49
N GLY A 714 4.13 2.50 -29.80
CA GLY A 714 4.42 1.38 -30.70
C GLY A 714 4.52 1.84 -32.16
N TRP A 715 3.86 1.13 -33.07
CA TRP A 715 3.75 1.46 -34.50
C TRP A 715 3.51 2.95 -34.78
N GLY A 716 4.27 3.51 -35.72
CA GLY A 716 4.15 4.91 -36.17
C GLY A 716 4.94 5.93 -35.33
N PHE A 717 5.49 5.54 -34.18
CA PHE A 717 6.29 6.44 -33.34
C PHE A 717 7.77 6.41 -33.71
N THR A 718 8.35 7.60 -33.92
CA THR A 718 9.74 7.80 -34.33
C THR A 718 10.42 8.91 -33.50
N ASP A 719 11.73 9.10 -33.71
CA ASP A 719 12.51 10.19 -33.11
C ASP A 719 11.90 11.59 -33.29
N SER A 720 11.30 11.87 -34.44
CA SER A 720 10.76 13.20 -34.74
C SER A 720 9.57 13.54 -33.82
N VAL A 721 8.73 12.54 -33.54
CA VAL A 721 7.57 12.69 -32.63
C VAL A 721 8.04 12.97 -31.20
N LEU A 722 9.02 12.22 -30.70
CA LEU A 722 9.55 12.41 -29.35
C LEU A 722 10.29 13.73 -29.19
N LYS A 723 11.03 14.16 -30.21
CA LYS A 723 11.66 15.49 -30.23
C LYS A 723 10.62 16.61 -30.19
N ALA A 724 9.50 16.46 -30.90
CA ALA A 724 8.39 17.42 -30.84
C ALA A 724 7.76 17.49 -29.44
N TRP A 725 7.81 16.40 -28.67
CA TRP A 725 7.22 16.30 -27.32
C TRP A 725 8.21 16.61 -26.18
N LYS A 726 9.42 17.09 -26.49
CA LYS A 726 10.51 17.27 -25.51
C LYS A 726 10.08 17.98 -24.22
N SER A 727 9.28 19.03 -24.29
CA SER A 727 8.79 19.77 -23.11
C SER A 727 7.80 18.98 -22.25
N SER A 728 6.99 18.12 -22.86
CA SER A 728 5.98 17.29 -22.20
C SER A 728 6.58 16.04 -21.53
N LEU A 729 7.80 15.64 -21.93
CA LEU A 729 8.50 14.47 -21.41
C LEU A 729 9.31 14.75 -20.13
N TRP A 730 9.40 16.01 -19.67
CA TRP A 730 10.20 16.39 -18.51
C TRP A 730 9.76 15.69 -17.22
N CYS A 731 8.45 15.57 -17.00
CA CYS A 731 7.86 14.89 -15.85
C CYS A 731 7.65 13.38 -16.08
N LEU A 732 8.22 12.82 -17.16
CA LEU A 732 8.00 11.42 -17.52
C LEU A 732 8.67 10.50 -16.51
N GLN A 733 7.88 9.63 -15.91
CA GLN A 733 8.29 8.61 -14.96
C GLN A 733 8.40 7.24 -15.63
N SER A 734 7.57 6.96 -16.64
CA SER A 734 7.54 5.66 -17.32
C SER A 734 7.49 5.81 -18.84
N LEU A 735 8.42 5.15 -19.53
CA LEU A 735 8.47 5.06 -20.99
C LEU A 735 8.47 3.59 -21.42
N SER A 736 7.46 3.18 -22.18
CA SER A 736 7.42 1.87 -22.84
C SER A 736 7.33 2.03 -24.35
N LEU A 737 8.23 1.38 -25.06
CA LEU A 737 8.26 1.35 -26.52
C LEU A 737 8.03 -0.08 -26.97
N GLY A 738 6.85 -0.30 -27.55
CA GLY A 738 6.45 -1.58 -28.10
C GLY A 738 6.87 -1.78 -29.55
N LEU A 739 6.44 -2.92 -30.08
CA LEU A 739 6.61 -3.29 -31.47
C LEU A 739 6.17 -2.17 -32.43
N GLY A 740 7.01 -1.90 -33.43
CA GLY A 740 6.75 -0.91 -34.47
C GLY A 740 7.19 0.52 -34.16
N GLY A 741 7.55 0.82 -32.90
CA GLY A 741 8.22 2.08 -32.55
C GLY A 741 9.69 2.03 -32.95
N ARG A 742 10.27 3.16 -33.35
CA ARG A 742 11.70 3.25 -33.71
C ARG A 742 12.34 4.46 -33.04
N ILE A 743 13.31 4.20 -32.17
CA ILE A 743 14.18 5.24 -31.62
C ILE A 743 15.62 5.04 -32.11
N SER A 744 16.29 6.12 -32.51
CA SER A 744 17.73 6.10 -32.82
C SER A 744 18.59 6.14 -31.55
N GLU A 745 19.80 5.62 -31.64
CA GLU A 745 20.79 5.67 -30.56
C GLU A 745 21.08 7.11 -30.10
N GLY A 746 21.03 8.09 -31.01
CA GLY A 746 21.24 9.50 -30.68
C GLY A 746 20.16 10.08 -29.76
N LEU A 747 18.90 9.66 -29.93
CA LEU A 747 17.82 10.07 -29.04
C LEU A 747 17.86 9.30 -27.71
N LEU A 748 18.16 7.99 -27.72
CA LEU A 748 18.38 7.23 -26.47
C LEU A 748 19.49 7.88 -25.62
N ASN A 749 20.59 8.27 -26.24
CA ASN A 749 21.70 8.98 -25.59
C ASN A 749 21.33 10.33 -24.97
N THR A 750 20.23 10.96 -25.39
CA THR A 750 19.81 12.28 -24.90
C THR A 750 18.48 12.23 -24.14
N LEU A 751 17.95 11.03 -23.88
CA LEU A 751 16.69 10.82 -23.20
C LEU A 751 16.72 11.34 -21.76
N PHE A 752 17.83 11.13 -21.03
CA PHE A 752 18.00 11.63 -19.66
C PHE A 752 17.88 13.16 -19.57
N ALA A 753 18.27 13.89 -20.63
CA ALA A 753 18.17 15.35 -20.67
C ALA A 753 16.73 15.83 -20.89
N SER A 754 15.88 14.98 -21.47
CA SER A 754 14.47 15.29 -21.73
C SER A 754 13.54 14.70 -20.66
N SER A 755 13.97 13.65 -19.95
CA SER A 755 13.20 12.91 -18.94
C SER A 755 14.10 12.50 -17.76
N PRO A 756 14.56 13.44 -16.93
CA PRO A 756 15.47 13.14 -15.81
C PRO A 756 14.80 12.38 -14.65
N HIS A 757 13.47 12.39 -14.60
CA HIS A 757 12.66 11.73 -13.57
C HIS A 757 12.21 10.31 -13.95
N LEU A 758 12.86 9.70 -14.95
CA LEU A 758 12.46 8.38 -15.45
C LEU A 758 12.77 7.28 -14.41
N GLU A 759 11.72 6.58 -14.00
CA GLU A 759 11.72 5.49 -13.03
C GLU A 759 11.57 4.12 -13.71
N ASP A 760 10.81 4.05 -14.81
CA ASP A 760 10.56 2.82 -15.58
C ASP A 760 10.92 3.00 -17.07
N LEU A 761 11.75 2.09 -17.59
CA LEU A 761 12.07 2.03 -19.02
C LEU A 761 11.84 0.62 -19.56
N SER A 762 10.98 0.52 -20.57
CA SER A 762 10.69 -0.73 -21.28
C SER A 762 10.93 -0.55 -22.79
N LEU A 763 11.89 -1.28 -23.34
CA LEU A 763 12.23 -1.27 -24.76
C LEU A 763 11.91 -2.63 -25.37
N THR A 764 11.08 -2.65 -26.41
CA THR A 764 10.69 -3.87 -27.13
C THR A 764 11.06 -3.75 -28.60
N PHE A 765 11.80 -4.74 -29.14
CA PHE A 765 12.23 -4.78 -30.55
C PHE A 765 12.96 -3.52 -31.02
N GLN A 766 13.76 -2.90 -30.13
CA GLN A 766 14.58 -1.73 -30.47
C GLN A 766 16.00 -2.13 -30.86
N MET A 767 16.63 -1.32 -31.71
CA MET A 767 18.08 -1.39 -31.95
C MET A 767 18.80 -0.66 -30.82
N VAL A 768 19.70 -1.35 -30.12
CA VAL A 768 20.44 -0.82 -28.96
C VAL A 768 21.91 -1.22 -29.04
N SER A 769 22.78 -0.39 -28.48
CA SER A 769 24.22 -0.59 -28.40
C SER A 769 24.73 -0.40 -26.98
N ASP A 770 25.89 -0.96 -26.64
CA ASP A 770 26.53 -0.72 -25.34
C ASP A 770 26.70 0.77 -25.05
N THR A 771 27.13 1.56 -26.03
CA THR A 771 27.36 3.00 -25.85
C THR A 771 26.07 3.73 -25.47
N SER A 772 24.96 3.40 -26.14
CA SER A 772 23.66 4.05 -25.90
C SER A 772 23.03 3.66 -24.58
N LEU A 773 23.06 2.38 -24.21
CA LEU A 773 22.48 1.91 -22.94
C LEU A 773 23.35 2.30 -21.75
N VAL A 774 24.68 2.20 -21.83
CA VAL A 774 25.58 2.58 -20.74
C VAL A 774 25.48 4.07 -20.42
N SER A 775 25.39 4.93 -21.45
CA SER A 775 25.22 6.37 -21.22
C SER A 775 23.89 6.68 -20.54
N LEU A 776 22.82 5.97 -20.94
CA LEU A 776 21.49 6.14 -20.38
C LEU A 776 21.43 5.70 -18.91
N LEU A 777 21.93 4.49 -18.61
CA LEU A 777 21.89 3.91 -17.26
C LEU A 777 22.71 4.72 -16.25
N LYS A 778 23.84 5.30 -16.68
CA LYS A 778 24.66 6.17 -15.81
C LYS A 778 24.00 7.51 -15.46
N ASN A 779 23.11 8.02 -16.31
CA ASN A 779 22.53 9.35 -16.16
C ASN A 779 21.07 9.34 -15.65
N LEU A 780 20.52 8.16 -15.30
CA LEU A 780 19.18 8.01 -14.73
C LEU A 780 19.27 7.47 -13.29
N PRO A 781 19.50 8.34 -12.28
CA PRO A 781 19.75 7.92 -10.91
C PRO A 781 18.52 7.36 -10.18
N MET A 782 17.32 7.57 -10.74
CA MET A 782 16.05 7.12 -10.15
C MET A 782 15.44 5.92 -10.89
N LEU A 783 16.19 5.26 -11.78
CA LEU A 783 15.66 4.12 -12.54
C LEU A 783 15.46 2.91 -11.61
N TRP A 784 14.21 2.48 -11.48
CA TRP A 784 13.78 1.36 -10.64
C TRP A 784 13.39 0.13 -11.47
N SER A 785 12.95 0.32 -12.71
CA SER A 785 12.57 -0.76 -13.62
C SER A 785 13.25 -0.63 -14.97
N LEU A 786 13.91 -1.69 -15.40
CA LEU A 786 14.49 -1.81 -16.74
C LEU A 786 14.03 -3.11 -17.39
N GLU A 787 13.35 -2.98 -18.53
CA GLU A 787 12.84 -4.10 -19.30
C GLU A 787 13.32 -4.02 -20.76
N LEU A 788 14.14 -4.99 -21.18
CA LEU A 788 14.69 -5.09 -22.52
C LEU A 788 14.16 -6.37 -23.17
N HIS A 789 13.22 -6.21 -24.09
CA HIS A 789 12.51 -7.30 -24.75
C HIS A 789 12.90 -7.39 -26.23
N HIS A 790 13.54 -8.48 -26.62
CA HIS A 790 13.91 -8.75 -28.00
C HIS A 790 14.70 -7.60 -28.65
N CYS A 791 15.49 -6.87 -27.87
CA CYS A 791 16.36 -5.82 -28.36
C CYS A 791 17.50 -6.42 -29.20
N LEU A 792 17.87 -5.73 -30.29
CA LEU A 792 18.88 -6.18 -31.24
C LEU A 792 20.05 -5.19 -31.25
N GLY A 793 21.26 -5.69 -31.47
CA GLY A 793 22.47 -4.87 -31.59
C GLY A 793 23.61 -5.39 -30.73
N ASP A 794 24.73 -4.68 -30.72
CA ASP A 794 25.96 -5.08 -30.05
C ASP A 794 25.87 -4.73 -28.57
N VAL A 795 25.29 -5.67 -27.80
CA VAL A 795 25.20 -5.61 -26.33
C VAL A 795 26.17 -6.61 -25.71
N SER A 796 26.95 -6.15 -24.74
CA SER A 796 27.96 -6.94 -24.04
C SER A 796 27.86 -6.77 -22.52
N ARG A 797 28.83 -7.35 -21.81
CA ARG A 797 28.92 -7.29 -20.34
C ARG A 797 29.03 -5.89 -19.76
N GLU A 798 29.39 -4.88 -20.58
CA GLU A 798 29.48 -3.48 -20.13
C GLU A 798 28.15 -2.94 -19.59
N ILE A 799 27.02 -3.39 -20.14
CA ILE A 799 25.68 -3.02 -19.66
C ILE A 799 25.45 -3.55 -18.24
N ILE A 800 25.83 -4.81 -17.98
CA ILE A 800 25.70 -5.41 -16.64
C ILE A 800 26.54 -4.64 -15.61
N CYS A 801 27.75 -4.23 -15.98
CA CYS A 801 28.63 -3.42 -15.13
C CYS A 801 28.09 -2.00 -14.87
N SER A 802 27.17 -1.51 -15.71
CA SER A 802 26.63 -0.15 -15.64
C SER A 802 25.21 -0.09 -15.07
N MET A 803 24.67 -1.21 -14.57
CA MET A 803 23.33 -1.25 -14.00
C MET A 803 23.22 -0.40 -12.73
N PRO A 804 22.14 0.37 -12.57
CA PRO A 804 21.93 1.16 -11.36
C PRO A 804 21.62 0.26 -10.16
N THR A 805 22.15 0.62 -8.99
CA THR A 805 21.93 -0.14 -7.74
C THR A 805 20.52 0.03 -7.17
N THR A 806 19.78 1.05 -7.65
CA THR A 806 18.39 1.35 -7.31
C THR A 806 17.38 0.42 -7.98
N LEU A 807 17.84 -0.45 -8.90
CA LEU A 807 16.95 -1.29 -9.70
C LEU A 807 16.24 -2.33 -8.82
N THR A 808 14.91 -2.36 -8.93
CA THR A 808 14.03 -3.31 -8.26
C THR A 808 13.41 -4.30 -9.24
N LYS A 809 13.24 -3.90 -10.50
CA LYS A 809 12.74 -4.75 -11.58
C LYS A 809 13.73 -4.81 -12.74
N LEU A 810 14.11 -6.02 -13.13
CA LEU A 810 14.97 -6.29 -14.27
C LEU A 810 14.38 -7.39 -15.15
N CYS A 811 14.14 -7.07 -16.41
CA CYS A 811 13.67 -8.02 -17.41
C CYS A 811 14.62 -7.99 -18.62
N LEU A 812 15.29 -9.11 -18.89
CA LEU A 812 16.16 -9.29 -20.05
C LEU A 812 15.64 -10.47 -20.86
N GLU A 813 14.94 -10.19 -21.96
CA GLU A 813 14.36 -11.21 -22.82
C GLU A 813 14.98 -11.23 -24.20
N ARG A 814 15.80 -12.25 -24.49
CA ARG A 814 16.51 -12.47 -25.76
C ARG A 814 17.43 -11.31 -26.15
N GLY A 815 18.58 -11.63 -26.76
CA GLY A 815 19.67 -10.66 -26.99
C GLY A 815 20.76 -10.71 -25.91
N PHE A 816 20.52 -11.42 -24.82
CA PHE A 816 21.46 -11.65 -23.72
C PHE A 816 21.92 -13.12 -23.63
N ALA A 817 21.97 -13.81 -24.77
CA ALA A 817 22.32 -15.23 -24.83
C ALA A 817 23.79 -15.53 -24.43
N TRP A 818 24.64 -14.49 -24.46
CA TRP A 818 26.04 -14.54 -24.06
C TRP A 818 26.26 -14.47 -22.54
N MET A 819 25.23 -14.15 -21.74
CA MET A 819 25.36 -14.02 -20.29
C MET A 819 25.80 -15.33 -19.62
N THR A 820 26.85 -15.25 -18.81
CA THR A 820 27.43 -16.38 -18.08
C THR A 820 27.18 -16.26 -16.57
N ASP A 821 27.53 -17.31 -15.82
CA ASP A 821 27.47 -17.29 -14.35
C ASP A 821 28.25 -16.12 -13.72
N GLY A 822 29.37 -15.71 -14.33
CA GLY A 822 30.17 -14.58 -13.85
C GLY A 822 29.47 -13.23 -14.02
N ASP A 823 28.58 -13.09 -15.00
CA ASP A 823 27.81 -11.85 -15.19
C ASP A 823 26.68 -11.75 -14.16
N ILE A 824 26.10 -12.89 -13.76
CA ILE A 824 25.15 -12.96 -12.63
C ILE A 824 25.83 -12.65 -11.29
N GLU A 825 27.09 -13.06 -11.13
CA GLU A 825 27.89 -12.67 -9.95
C GLU A 825 27.99 -11.15 -9.82
N LEU A 826 28.37 -10.48 -10.91
CA LEU A 826 28.47 -9.02 -10.95
C LEU A 826 27.11 -8.38 -10.70
N LEU A 827 26.08 -8.80 -11.43
CA LEU A 827 24.73 -8.24 -11.32
C LEU A 827 24.16 -8.40 -9.90
N SER A 828 24.29 -9.59 -9.31
CA SER A 828 23.78 -9.86 -7.96
C SER A 828 24.58 -9.17 -6.85
N SER A 829 25.84 -8.82 -7.11
CA SER A 829 26.65 -8.02 -6.19
C SER A 829 26.26 -6.54 -6.20
N SER A 830 25.87 -6.00 -7.35
CA SER A 830 25.49 -4.59 -7.54
C SER A 830 24.02 -4.31 -7.25
N CYS A 831 23.10 -5.09 -7.84
CA CYS A 831 21.65 -4.88 -7.75
C CYS A 831 21.05 -5.81 -6.69
N LYS A 832 21.22 -5.47 -5.40
CA LYS A 832 20.72 -6.28 -4.27
C LYS A 832 19.23 -6.10 -3.99
N ALA A 833 18.65 -4.99 -4.44
CA ALA A 833 17.25 -4.62 -4.20
C ALA A 833 16.25 -5.23 -5.20
N LEU A 834 16.69 -6.16 -6.06
CA LEU A 834 15.82 -6.78 -7.06
C LEU A 834 14.71 -7.60 -6.42
N THR A 835 13.47 -7.27 -6.75
CA THR A 835 12.25 -7.95 -6.35
C THR A 835 11.57 -8.65 -7.52
N ASN A 836 11.79 -8.16 -8.76
CA ASN A 836 11.22 -8.71 -9.98
C ASN A 836 12.32 -9.01 -10.98
N VAL A 837 12.57 -10.29 -11.27
CA VAL A 837 13.62 -10.73 -12.19
C VAL A 837 13.02 -11.61 -13.27
N ALA A 838 13.29 -11.27 -14.53
CA ALA A 838 12.89 -12.05 -15.68
C ALA A 838 14.07 -12.23 -16.65
N PHE A 839 14.49 -13.47 -16.87
CA PHE A 839 15.48 -13.83 -17.87
C PHE A 839 14.88 -14.79 -18.88
N THR A 840 14.95 -14.42 -20.15
CA THR A 840 14.50 -15.28 -21.26
C THR A 840 15.59 -15.47 -22.29
N GLY A 841 15.92 -16.71 -22.63
CA GLY A 841 16.89 -17.03 -23.68
C GLY A 841 18.34 -16.79 -23.28
N CYS A 842 18.70 -17.11 -22.04
CA CYS A 842 20.07 -17.05 -21.51
C CYS A 842 20.59 -18.49 -21.29
N PRO A 843 21.00 -19.22 -22.36
CA PRO A 843 21.27 -20.66 -22.28
C PRO A 843 22.60 -21.02 -21.60
N LEU A 844 23.53 -20.06 -21.46
CA LEU A 844 24.83 -20.28 -20.82
C LEU A 844 24.77 -20.21 -19.28
N LEU A 845 23.62 -19.85 -18.71
CA LEU A 845 23.40 -19.85 -17.27
C LEU A 845 23.24 -21.28 -16.75
N THR A 846 23.94 -21.59 -15.67
CA THR A 846 23.97 -22.94 -15.09
C THR A 846 23.27 -22.98 -13.71
N PRO A 847 23.16 -24.15 -13.06
CA PRO A 847 22.68 -24.22 -11.67
C PRO A 847 23.49 -23.38 -10.68
N LYS A 848 24.73 -22.99 -11.00
CA LYS A 848 25.50 -22.04 -10.18
C LYS A 848 24.84 -20.67 -10.15
N SER A 849 24.46 -20.14 -11.32
CA SER A 849 23.69 -18.89 -11.43
C SER A 849 22.42 -18.93 -10.60
N LEU A 850 21.62 -20.00 -10.73
CA LEU A 850 20.36 -20.14 -9.98
C LEU A 850 20.59 -20.05 -8.47
N ARG A 851 21.62 -20.75 -7.95
CA ARG A 851 21.98 -20.69 -6.52
C ARG A 851 22.44 -19.30 -6.09
N MET A 852 23.21 -18.59 -6.91
CA MET A 852 23.68 -17.23 -6.61
C MET A 852 22.53 -16.24 -6.57
N MET A 853 21.63 -16.30 -7.56
CA MET A 853 20.40 -15.49 -7.59
C MET A 853 19.56 -15.73 -6.34
N CYS A 854 19.27 -16.99 -5.99
CA CYS A 854 18.46 -17.30 -4.81
C CYS A 854 19.12 -16.86 -3.50
N LYS A 855 20.45 -16.92 -3.43
CA LYS A 855 21.21 -16.52 -2.25
C LYS A 855 21.25 -14.99 -2.08
N ASN A 856 21.44 -14.26 -3.17
CA ASN A 856 21.69 -12.82 -3.15
C ASN A 856 20.42 -11.98 -3.33
N TRP A 857 19.37 -12.54 -3.92
CA TRP A 857 18.06 -11.88 -4.15
C TRP A 857 16.94 -12.57 -3.36
N GLN A 858 17.09 -12.62 -2.04
CA GLN A 858 16.11 -13.28 -1.15
C GLN A 858 14.76 -12.55 -1.09
N GLY A 859 14.71 -11.30 -1.52
CA GLY A 859 13.50 -10.48 -1.63
C GLY A 859 12.75 -10.61 -2.95
N VAL A 860 13.18 -11.50 -3.86
CA VAL A 860 12.47 -11.72 -5.13
C VAL A 860 11.06 -12.22 -4.87
N THR A 861 10.10 -11.47 -5.39
CA THR A 861 8.66 -11.78 -5.38
C THR A 861 8.21 -12.36 -6.71
N ASN A 862 8.79 -11.93 -7.83
CA ASN A 862 8.50 -12.48 -9.15
C ASN A 862 9.78 -12.96 -9.84
N PHE A 863 9.86 -14.27 -10.10
CA PHE A 863 11.02 -14.88 -10.73
C PHE A 863 10.61 -15.62 -12.00
N VAL A 864 11.07 -15.13 -13.15
CA VAL A 864 10.76 -15.69 -14.47
C VAL A 864 12.05 -16.15 -15.14
N LEU A 865 12.16 -17.45 -15.38
CA LEU A 865 13.22 -18.07 -16.16
C LEU A 865 12.58 -18.82 -17.34
N LYS A 866 12.90 -18.40 -18.56
CA LYS A 866 12.38 -19.02 -19.79
C LYS A 866 13.53 -19.32 -20.74
N GLU A 867 13.59 -20.52 -21.31
CA GLU A 867 14.64 -20.91 -22.26
C GLU A 867 16.07 -20.67 -21.70
N CYS A 868 16.25 -20.90 -20.40
CA CYS A 868 17.55 -20.79 -19.72
C CYS A 868 18.33 -22.11 -19.68
N GLY A 869 17.86 -23.12 -20.41
CA GLY A 869 18.61 -24.32 -20.83
C GLY A 869 18.90 -25.33 -19.72
N THR A 870 19.73 -24.97 -18.75
CA THR A 870 20.33 -25.93 -17.79
C THR A 870 20.24 -25.51 -16.33
N MET A 871 19.66 -24.34 -16.03
CA MET A 871 19.66 -23.75 -14.69
C MET A 871 19.07 -24.66 -13.60
N THR A 872 18.12 -25.52 -13.92
CA THR A 872 17.43 -26.37 -12.94
C THR A 872 17.93 -27.82 -12.90
N LEU A 873 19.02 -28.17 -13.60
CA LEU A 873 19.55 -29.55 -13.67
C LEU A 873 19.86 -30.17 -12.30
N ASP A 874 20.35 -29.38 -11.34
CA ASP A 874 20.62 -29.82 -9.96
C ASP A 874 19.37 -29.83 -9.06
N GLY A 875 18.19 -29.60 -9.65
CA GLY A 875 16.93 -29.39 -8.94
C GLY A 875 16.63 -27.92 -8.67
N GLY A 876 15.37 -27.65 -8.31
CA GLY A 876 14.86 -26.30 -8.04
C GLY A 876 14.80 -25.94 -6.54
N CYS A 877 15.32 -26.78 -5.64
CA CYS A 877 15.08 -26.60 -4.20
C CYS A 877 15.64 -25.27 -3.64
N CYS A 878 16.68 -24.71 -4.25
CA CYS A 878 17.23 -23.41 -3.85
C CYS A 878 16.24 -22.26 -4.06
N LEU A 879 15.25 -22.38 -4.95
CA LEU A 879 14.20 -21.37 -5.15
C LEU A 879 13.33 -21.18 -3.91
N PHE A 880 13.18 -22.22 -3.08
CA PHE A 880 12.43 -22.12 -1.82
C PHE A 880 13.19 -21.37 -0.72
N VAL A 881 14.47 -21.01 -0.94
CA VAL A 881 15.21 -20.08 -0.07
C VAL A 881 14.63 -18.66 -0.20
N CYS A 882 14.12 -18.29 -1.39
CA CYS A 882 13.43 -17.03 -1.63
C CYS A 882 12.01 -17.10 -1.03
N LYS A 883 11.87 -16.91 0.28
CA LYS A 883 10.56 -17.00 0.95
C LYS A 883 9.58 -15.88 0.56
N ALA A 884 10.10 -14.80 -0.04
CA ALA A 884 9.33 -13.69 -0.60
C ALA A 884 8.61 -14.04 -1.90
N LEU A 885 8.92 -15.18 -2.52
CA LEU A 885 8.43 -15.54 -3.83
C LEU A 885 6.90 -15.58 -3.84
N GLN A 886 6.30 -14.89 -4.80
CA GLN A 886 4.86 -14.80 -5.01
C GLN A 886 4.48 -15.41 -6.37
N GLN A 887 5.35 -15.25 -7.36
CA GLN A 887 5.20 -15.82 -8.69
C GLN A 887 6.52 -16.44 -9.16
N LEU A 888 6.45 -17.68 -9.61
CA LEU A 888 7.58 -18.43 -10.17
C LEU A 888 7.20 -18.99 -11.53
N THR A 889 7.91 -18.55 -12.57
CA THR A 889 7.80 -19.12 -13.91
C THR A 889 9.10 -19.79 -14.29
N LEU A 890 9.08 -21.10 -14.47
CA LEU A 890 10.18 -21.89 -15.01
C LEU A 890 9.68 -22.56 -16.29
N ARG A 891 10.24 -22.17 -17.43
CA ARG A 891 9.94 -22.81 -18.72
C ARG A 891 11.20 -23.11 -19.47
N HIS A 892 11.40 -24.35 -19.90
CA HIS A 892 12.64 -24.72 -20.60
C HIS A 892 13.89 -24.29 -19.82
N SER A 893 13.81 -24.42 -18.49
CA SER A 893 14.86 -24.05 -17.54
C SER A 893 15.77 -25.23 -17.21
N GLY A 894 15.43 -26.44 -17.67
CA GLY A 894 16.24 -27.66 -17.57
C GLY A 894 15.49 -28.84 -16.93
N PRO A 895 15.76 -30.10 -17.33
CA PRO A 895 15.06 -31.28 -16.82
C PRO A 895 15.62 -31.75 -15.47
N GLY A 896 15.48 -30.96 -14.42
CA GLY A 896 15.96 -31.33 -13.08
C GLY A 896 14.95 -31.16 -11.94
N LEU A 897 13.76 -30.63 -12.19
CA LEU A 897 12.73 -30.49 -11.17
C LEU A 897 12.15 -31.85 -10.78
N SER A 898 11.92 -32.08 -9.49
CA SER A 898 11.30 -33.31 -8.99
C SER A 898 9.80 -33.34 -9.28
N LYS A 899 9.19 -34.54 -9.31
CA LYS A 899 7.73 -34.68 -9.50
C LYS A 899 6.90 -33.93 -8.45
N ASP A 900 7.42 -33.83 -7.24
CA ASP A 900 6.77 -33.19 -6.08
C ASP A 900 7.08 -31.69 -5.96
N PHE A 901 7.82 -31.10 -6.90
CA PHE A 901 8.24 -29.70 -6.84
C PHE A 901 7.05 -28.74 -6.64
N ALA A 902 5.95 -28.99 -7.34
CA ALA A 902 4.73 -28.19 -7.21
C ALA A 902 4.05 -28.33 -5.82
N GLU A 903 4.23 -29.45 -5.11
CA GLU A 903 3.66 -29.66 -3.76
C GLU A 903 4.41 -28.89 -2.66
N CYS A 904 5.61 -28.40 -2.96
CA CYS A 904 6.43 -27.61 -2.04
C CYS A 904 6.23 -26.09 -2.25
N ALA A 905 5.54 -25.70 -3.31
CA ALA A 905 5.32 -24.31 -3.67
C ALA A 905 4.09 -23.72 -2.97
N HIS A 906 4.21 -22.46 -2.55
CA HIS A 906 3.14 -21.66 -1.92
C HIS A 906 2.85 -20.39 -2.73
N VAL A 907 3.13 -20.45 -4.04
CA VAL A 907 3.24 -19.30 -4.95
C VAL A 907 2.46 -19.58 -6.23
N GLU A 908 2.17 -18.54 -7.03
CA GLU A 908 1.74 -18.76 -8.41
C GLU A 908 2.87 -19.45 -9.18
N LEU A 909 2.58 -20.62 -9.75
CA LEU A 909 3.59 -21.49 -10.32
C LEU A 909 3.29 -21.79 -11.79
N CYS A 910 4.27 -21.53 -12.66
CA CYS A 910 4.18 -21.81 -14.09
C CYS A 910 5.39 -22.67 -14.49
N LEU A 911 5.12 -23.92 -14.88
CA LEU A 911 6.12 -24.93 -15.19
C LEU A 911 5.94 -25.45 -16.62
N ASP A 912 7.03 -25.89 -17.25
CA ASP A 912 6.99 -26.76 -18.42
C ASP A 912 7.17 -28.22 -18.01
N ILE A 913 6.42 -29.14 -18.60
CA ILE A 913 6.53 -30.58 -18.32
C ILE A 913 7.93 -31.09 -18.63
N CYS A 914 8.63 -30.51 -19.62
CA CYS A 914 10.00 -30.92 -19.94
C CYS A 914 11.03 -30.55 -18.87
N ASP A 915 10.69 -29.65 -17.93
CA ASP A 915 11.60 -29.28 -16.84
C ASP A 915 11.58 -30.30 -15.70
N SER A 916 10.64 -31.26 -15.73
CA SER A 916 10.63 -32.41 -14.83
C SER A 916 11.73 -33.39 -15.19
N LYS A 917 12.52 -33.80 -14.19
CA LYS A 917 13.52 -34.86 -14.29
C LYS A 917 12.92 -36.19 -14.76
N ASP A 918 11.67 -36.44 -14.38
CA ASP A 918 11.00 -37.73 -14.57
C ASP A 918 9.85 -37.66 -15.59
N GLY A 919 9.81 -36.61 -16.43
CA GLY A 919 8.85 -36.46 -17.52
C GLY A 919 7.43 -36.05 -17.12
N GLY A 920 7.22 -35.55 -15.90
CA GLY A 920 5.93 -35.07 -15.41
C GLY A 920 5.92 -34.62 -13.96
N PHE A 921 4.81 -34.01 -13.52
CA PHE A 921 4.60 -33.58 -12.13
C PHE A 921 3.40 -34.32 -11.51
N ASN A 922 3.44 -34.52 -10.19
CA ASN A 922 2.38 -35.18 -9.44
C ASN A 922 1.14 -34.28 -9.29
N SER A 923 -0.04 -34.90 -9.10
CA SER A 923 -1.27 -34.18 -8.78
C SER A 923 -1.23 -33.65 -7.35
N ILE A 924 -1.60 -32.38 -7.14
CA ILE A 924 -1.59 -31.76 -5.81
C ILE A 924 -2.71 -32.34 -4.93
N LYS A 925 -2.35 -32.79 -3.72
CA LYS A 925 -3.29 -33.29 -2.70
C LYS A 925 -4.24 -32.19 -2.22
N ALA A 926 -5.48 -32.57 -1.88
CA ALA A 926 -6.59 -31.64 -1.61
C ALA A 926 -6.36 -30.67 -0.44
N ASP A 927 -5.64 -31.10 0.58
CA ASP A 927 -5.18 -30.33 1.75
C ASP A 927 -4.20 -29.20 1.38
N LYS A 928 -3.32 -29.44 0.38
CA LYS A 928 -2.35 -28.46 -0.14
C LYS A 928 -2.90 -27.56 -1.26
N LYS A 929 -4.14 -27.75 -1.70
CA LYS A 929 -4.78 -26.93 -2.77
C LYS A 929 -5.10 -25.50 -2.33
N ARG A 930 -5.26 -25.25 -1.03
CA ARG A 930 -5.64 -23.93 -0.47
C ARG A 930 -4.50 -22.91 -0.49
N SER A 931 -3.26 -23.36 -0.66
CA SER A 931 -2.04 -22.55 -0.67
C SER A 931 -1.59 -22.10 -2.05
N LEU A 932 -2.10 -22.69 -3.12
CA LEU A 932 -1.67 -22.44 -4.49
C LEU A 932 -2.70 -21.57 -5.22
N VAL A 933 -2.30 -20.35 -5.59
CA VAL A 933 -3.19 -19.36 -6.23
C VAL A 933 -3.48 -19.72 -7.69
N LEU A 934 -2.47 -20.20 -8.42
CA LEU A 934 -2.58 -20.57 -9.83
C LEU A 934 -1.40 -21.50 -10.20
N LEU A 935 -1.69 -22.60 -10.89
CA LEU A 935 -0.70 -23.51 -11.43
C LEU A 935 -0.87 -23.62 -12.95
N ARG A 936 0.23 -23.51 -13.70
CA ARG A 936 0.24 -23.71 -15.15
C ARG A 936 1.27 -24.76 -15.53
N PHE A 937 0.82 -25.81 -16.19
CA PHE A 937 1.69 -26.79 -16.84
C PHE A 937 1.67 -26.57 -18.34
N THR A 938 2.84 -26.36 -18.93
CA THR A 938 2.98 -26.21 -20.38
C THR A 938 3.53 -27.50 -20.97
N ARG A 939 2.94 -27.98 -22.06
CA ARG A 939 3.44 -29.07 -22.89
C ARG A 939 4.13 -28.48 -24.10
N CYS A 940 5.41 -28.75 -24.22
CA CYS A 940 6.20 -28.36 -25.39
C CYS A 940 6.32 -29.50 -26.42
N THR A 941 6.54 -29.12 -27.68
CA THR A 941 6.91 -30.03 -28.76
C THR A 941 8.12 -29.50 -29.52
N THR A 942 9.00 -30.41 -29.93
CA THR A 942 10.20 -30.08 -30.72
C THR A 942 9.90 -30.16 -32.21
N LEU A 943 10.02 -29.04 -32.93
CA LEU A 943 10.03 -29.00 -34.38
C LEU A 943 11.49 -28.93 -34.88
N ARG A 944 11.92 -29.94 -35.65
CA ARG A 944 13.19 -29.89 -36.39
C ARG A 944 12.96 -29.13 -37.70
N ASN A 945 13.37 -27.86 -37.77
CA ASN A 945 13.43 -27.15 -39.05
C ASN A 945 14.74 -27.49 -39.78
N GLY A 946 14.63 -28.22 -40.89
CA GLY A 946 15.75 -28.79 -41.64
C GLY A 946 16.65 -27.79 -42.42
N PHE A 947 16.47 -26.48 -42.28
CA PHE A 947 17.18 -25.48 -43.10
C PHE A 947 18.21 -24.60 -42.37
N MET A 948 18.27 -24.57 -41.03
CA MET A 948 19.27 -23.74 -40.30
C MET A 948 19.82 -24.34 -38.99
N GLY A 949 19.58 -25.62 -38.67
CA GLY A 949 20.20 -26.27 -37.51
C GLY A 949 19.75 -25.79 -36.12
N PHE A 950 18.86 -24.79 -36.00
CA PHE A 950 18.27 -24.39 -34.73
C PHE A 950 17.07 -25.27 -34.38
N THR A 951 17.13 -25.97 -33.25
CA THR A 951 15.96 -26.59 -32.62
C THR A 951 15.14 -25.54 -31.90
N ARG A 952 13.93 -25.23 -32.38
CA ARG A 952 12.99 -24.34 -31.69
C ARG A 952 11.94 -25.22 -30.98
N GLN A 953 11.83 -25.08 -29.67
CA GLN A 953 10.74 -25.68 -28.91
C GLN A 953 9.51 -24.79 -29.05
N HIS A 954 8.38 -25.38 -29.45
CA HIS A 954 7.10 -24.70 -29.54
C HIS A 954 6.19 -25.20 -28.43
N TYR A 955 5.57 -24.28 -27.69
CA TYR A 955 4.52 -24.60 -26.73
C TYR A 955 3.29 -25.07 -27.51
N LYS A 956 2.85 -26.30 -27.23
CA LYS A 956 1.70 -26.90 -27.92
C LYS A 956 0.43 -26.64 -27.13
N ASP A 957 0.40 -27.12 -25.89
CA ASP A 957 -0.76 -26.97 -25.01
C ASP A 957 -0.32 -26.50 -23.63
N SER A 958 -0.95 -25.46 -23.08
CA SER A 958 -0.87 -25.12 -21.66
C SER A 958 -2.11 -25.59 -20.94
N VAL A 959 -1.94 -26.38 -19.89
CA VAL A 959 -2.99 -26.66 -18.91
C VAL A 959 -2.85 -25.65 -17.79
N PHE A 960 -3.86 -24.82 -17.63
CA PHE A 960 -4.01 -23.93 -16.49
C PHE A 960 -4.92 -24.58 -15.48
N ILE A 961 -4.50 -24.62 -14.22
CA ILE A 961 -5.28 -25.10 -13.09
C ILE A 961 -5.35 -23.94 -12.10
N GLN A 962 -6.55 -23.42 -11.92
CA GLN A 962 -6.83 -22.37 -10.96
C GLN A 962 -7.76 -22.91 -9.88
N TRP A 963 -7.42 -22.64 -8.62
CA TRP A 963 -8.31 -22.93 -7.50
C TRP A 963 -9.00 -21.64 -7.08
N LEU A 964 -10.32 -21.61 -7.27
CA LEU A 964 -11.18 -20.48 -6.91
C LEU A 964 -12.33 -21.02 -6.08
N ASP A 965 -12.57 -20.42 -4.91
CA ASP A 965 -13.74 -20.71 -4.07
C ASP A 965 -13.91 -22.23 -3.78
N ASN A 966 -12.82 -22.90 -3.41
CA ASN A 966 -12.75 -24.36 -3.18
C ASN A 966 -13.08 -25.25 -4.39
N GLN A 967 -13.16 -24.69 -5.60
CA GLN A 967 -13.32 -25.45 -6.83
C GLN A 967 -12.07 -25.41 -7.70
N GLU A 968 -11.73 -26.55 -8.29
CA GLU A 968 -10.66 -26.68 -9.27
C GLU A 968 -11.23 -26.38 -10.66
N ARG A 969 -10.66 -25.38 -11.33
CA ARG A 969 -10.96 -25.06 -12.73
C ARG A 969 -9.73 -25.35 -13.56
N SER A 970 -9.82 -26.32 -14.46
CA SER A 970 -8.77 -26.62 -15.43
C SER A 970 -9.16 -26.13 -16.81
N VAL A 971 -8.27 -25.38 -17.48
CA VAL A 971 -8.45 -24.94 -18.87
C VAL A 971 -7.24 -25.37 -19.67
N VAL A 972 -7.47 -26.07 -20.79
CA VAL A 972 -6.42 -26.39 -21.75
C VAL A 972 -6.44 -25.34 -22.86
N ILE A 973 -5.32 -24.63 -23.02
CA ILE A 973 -5.14 -23.62 -24.05
C ILE A 973 -4.10 -24.15 -25.04
N ASN A 974 -4.46 -24.21 -26.31
CA ASN A 974 -3.47 -24.44 -27.37
C ASN A 974 -2.67 -23.14 -27.55
N GLU A 975 -1.37 -23.18 -27.26
CA GLU A 975 -0.46 -22.02 -27.41
C GLU A 975 0.01 -21.84 -28.86
N GLY A 976 -0.46 -22.67 -29.80
CA GLY A 976 -0.18 -22.54 -31.21
C GLY A 976 -0.83 -21.30 -31.81
N LEU A 977 -0.09 -20.19 -31.84
CA LEU A 977 -0.21 -19.08 -32.78
C LEU A 977 1.16 -18.46 -33.06
#